data_AF-A0A7G3G6I3-F1
#
_entry.id   AF-A0A7G3G6I3-F1
#
_cell.length_a   1.000
_cell.length_b   1.000
_cell.length_c   1.000
_cell.angle_alpha   90.00
_cell.angle_beta   90.00
_cell.angle_gamma   90.00
#
_symmetry.space_group_name_H-M   'P 1'
#
loop_
_entity.id
_entity.type
_entity.pdbx_description
1 polymer ?
#
loop_
_entity_poly.entity_id
_entity_poly.type
_entity_poly.pdbx_seq_one_letter_code
_entity_poly.pdbx_strand_id
1 'polypeptide(L)'
;MAASGNIALAGLVERDSKSDKGNRKNDGASLQTGSWDSSSSSERLVSTALQSGKSLIINAAGNIDAAGAQIQAGADSQIAAKGTLNIATQAIANSSQTQNQQQYWGGIGGGGEKNNGIDQSIHVRSNINSAGRLSLIGAQGIRVNGSTVKASQGAYAQATAGGIIIDSARDLNKTSIDQRNGTVFNITSSSNQTKSSVETNQASTLQSDADLNIVSAQDIAVIGSNIKAKDQLSLAAKGNVDISSAANKESSKGTETKLEVNGYAKEQSDKQYRAGVRIEHTETKTDIEKTSNTGSVVSGGSISVNAGNDVAIKGSTVETTKGNADISGKNVAITASQDTEKSSTNNTVTGAGFYYTGGIDKAGSGYEVGQSNQQTNSNKSTANTSSVKTAGDLNINAGKISNEGTQLAAGGSVALKADSIDNKAATNTSHTDTKSSNWSVDIGANVDYSKITRPVEKAVSGVIKGKVSEVSALGGIGAPNVGIDVQVKAGNGQGISDSSKAIVSQISGKDININTKGALSDQATQYKADGAVNIQAGSHDLSAAANTQSSTQNTVQGQADARVYTETGEDVNVNASGKGGNQTTASSQSDAITGSINAKQGININVQDHASYEGSQINAGEGKTIIHAGGDVRFDQANNSQNASSNSVGGNAKLNVNVSSSASGGAGVGGQVNSSESKSSTAVVGSLDGKGGVEIKSGKDLTLQGTQIGKQTAAGDVTLQAAGKVDFQAGSNSSSKTGSSVGGNISGGGGSSESSEKSSSNVNFAADFNIGKVNESAHSQTAGSINSTGNVVISAGAAAKDAVSLTGTQVKAENVALDAANGGINIQSAQSGKEVNNWNVAIGGGAKGGQSFNKDSNGKVDEGKDTYGFNAKVAVGVDKQDILQHQNANIEAGKVSLNSGKDVSIQGGNIKADAVSGKVGGDLIVSSQQDRDHSTKVDISLGLNTEKYQGKKGLVADKLGGLGDTVKGKATDAVNKAADKVADTYESFAFNQGLKTDTTQGVSFSAKDGGNVTLPEQLTSGPSEGGKVDGLARKAGNGIKDALLGHDKEGSSITPSLDLAVKHSASDFVKTESGISGKQGITLDVAGKSVLTGAKVASSAGKVDIGQVEAHQLNGQEYSVSVGINASTSPAAVISNAIDKIGSSTTPLLQVGVTNKAQTIDGGVISAQ
;
A
#
# COMPACT_ATOMS: atom_id res chain seq x y z
N MET A 1 48.47 -43.15 23.83
CA MET A 1 49.25 -41.93 24.01
C MET A 1 48.85 -41.29 25.34
N ALA A 2 49.81 -40.85 26.15
CA ALA A 2 49.53 -40.23 27.44
C ALA A 2 50.59 -39.15 27.77
N ALA A 3 50.18 -38.05 28.41
CA ALA A 3 51.07 -36.96 28.82
C ALA A 3 50.73 -36.42 30.22
N SER A 4 51.77 -36.05 30.97
CA SER A 4 51.67 -35.34 32.27
C SER A 4 51.41 -33.83 32.14
N GLY A 5 51.46 -33.30 30.92
CA GLY A 5 51.08 -31.93 30.57
C GLY A 5 50.08 -31.92 29.40
N ASN A 6 50.25 -30.96 28.49
CA ASN A 6 49.42 -30.83 27.29
C ASN A 6 49.82 -31.83 26.19
N ILE A 7 48.91 -32.06 25.24
CA ILE A 7 49.17 -32.74 23.96
C ILE A 7 48.77 -31.81 22.82
N ALA A 8 49.66 -31.57 21.86
CA ALA A 8 49.36 -30.84 20.63
C ALA A 8 49.51 -31.77 19.42
N LEU A 9 48.54 -31.75 18.51
CA LEU A 9 48.53 -32.47 17.23
C LEU A 9 48.31 -31.44 16.11
N ALA A 10 49.41 -30.92 15.58
CA ALA A 10 49.41 -29.89 14.53
C ALA A 10 50.19 -30.37 13.30
N GLY A 11 49.63 -30.11 12.11
CA GLY A 11 50.27 -30.43 10.83
C GLY A 11 51.40 -29.46 10.44
N LEU A 12 52.22 -29.87 9.48
CA LEU A 12 53.24 -29.02 8.86
C LEU A 12 52.61 -28.19 7.74
N VAL A 13 52.83 -26.88 7.73
CA VAL A 13 52.43 -26.02 6.60
C VAL A 13 53.60 -25.90 5.63
N GLU A 14 53.41 -26.39 4.41
CA GLU A 14 54.29 -26.17 3.26
C GLU A 14 53.83 -24.93 2.49
N ARG A 15 54.77 -24.19 1.85
CA ARG A 15 54.45 -23.03 1.00
C ARG A 15 55.21 -23.10 -0.32
N ASP A 16 54.47 -23.11 -1.42
CA ASP A 16 55.00 -22.82 -2.76
C ASP A 16 54.87 -21.31 -3.02
N SER A 17 55.84 -20.72 -3.71
CA SER A 17 55.86 -19.29 -4.04
C SER A 17 56.54 -19.05 -5.38
N LYS A 18 55.86 -18.34 -6.27
CA LYS A 18 56.30 -18.04 -7.64
C LYS A 18 56.24 -16.55 -7.89
N SER A 19 57.21 -16.03 -8.64
CA SER A 19 57.24 -14.64 -9.11
C SER A 19 57.86 -14.59 -10.50
N ASP A 20 57.19 -13.92 -11.43
CA ASP A 20 57.71 -13.50 -12.73
C ASP A 20 57.51 -11.98 -12.87
N LYS A 21 58.59 -11.27 -13.18
CA LYS A 21 58.64 -9.81 -13.25
C LYS A 21 59.62 -9.33 -14.30
N GLY A 22 59.29 -8.23 -14.96
CA GLY A 22 60.11 -7.67 -16.02
C GLY A 22 59.65 -6.30 -16.51
N ASN A 23 60.32 -5.83 -17.56
CA ASN A 23 60.10 -4.51 -18.14
C ASN A 23 60.35 -4.56 -19.67
N ARG A 24 59.51 -3.88 -20.45
CA ARG A 24 59.66 -3.66 -21.89
C ARG A 24 59.88 -2.18 -22.16
N LYS A 25 60.64 -1.87 -23.21
CA LYS A 25 60.88 -0.51 -23.67
C LYS A 25 60.99 -0.50 -25.19
N ASN A 26 60.06 0.17 -25.85
CA ASN A 26 59.93 0.24 -27.31
C ASN A 26 59.92 -1.17 -27.98
N ASP A 27 59.27 -2.15 -27.34
CA ASP A 27 59.26 -3.54 -27.80
C ASP A 27 58.28 -3.76 -28.97
N GLY A 28 58.72 -4.56 -29.95
CA GLY A 28 57.97 -4.91 -31.16
C GLY A 28 57.53 -3.72 -32.03
N ALA A 29 56.72 -4.03 -33.05
CA ALA A 29 56.16 -3.04 -33.98
C ALA A 29 55.08 -2.12 -33.35
N SER A 30 54.69 -2.37 -32.10
CA SER A 30 53.75 -1.54 -31.32
C SER A 30 54.45 -0.56 -30.37
N LEU A 31 55.79 -0.59 -30.31
CA LEU A 31 56.64 0.18 -29.39
C LEU A 31 56.19 0.05 -27.93
N GLN A 32 55.84 -1.17 -27.51
CA GLN A 32 55.31 -1.44 -26.18
C GLN A 32 56.35 -1.08 -25.10
N THR A 33 55.93 -0.28 -24.13
CA THR A 33 56.75 0.13 -22.98
C THR A 33 55.98 -0.05 -21.69
N GLY A 34 56.64 -0.55 -20.64
CA GLY A 34 56.06 -0.75 -19.31
C GLY A 34 56.44 -2.10 -18.67
N SER A 35 56.05 -2.27 -17.41
CA SER A 35 56.48 -3.36 -16.54
C SER A 35 55.38 -4.36 -16.20
N TRP A 36 55.79 -5.55 -15.79
CA TRP A 36 54.93 -6.53 -15.12
C TRP A 36 55.61 -7.06 -13.87
N ASP A 37 54.80 -7.36 -12.85
CA ASP A 37 55.18 -8.19 -11.71
C ASP A 37 53.97 -9.05 -11.36
N SER A 38 54.12 -10.36 -11.51
CA SER A 38 53.11 -11.35 -11.16
C SER A 38 53.70 -12.26 -10.10
N SER A 39 52.99 -12.42 -8.99
CA SER A 39 53.43 -13.28 -7.89
C SER A 39 52.26 -14.07 -7.32
N SER A 40 52.54 -15.27 -6.83
CA SER A 40 51.58 -16.10 -6.14
C SER A 40 52.26 -16.91 -5.05
N SER A 41 51.52 -17.15 -3.98
CA SER A 41 51.91 -18.02 -2.88
C SER A 41 50.76 -18.93 -2.53
N SER A 42 51.05 -20.20 -2.25
CA SER A 42 50.03 -21.21 -1.95
C SER A 42 50.54 -22.08 -0.81
N GLU A 43 49.74 -22.19 0.26
CA GLU A 43 50.06 -23.01 1.42
C GLU A 43 49.27 -24.32 1.42
N ARG A 44 49.91 -25.40 1.86
CA ARG A 44 49.30 -26.73 2.00
C ARG A 44 49.60 -27.29 3.37
N LEU A 45 48.57 -27.82 4.05
CA LEU A 45 48.77 -28.54 5.30
C LEU A 45 49.07 -30.03 5.04
N VAL A 46 50.20 -30.50 5.57
CA VAL A 46 50.49 -31.92 5.78
C VAL A 46 50.04 -32.27 7.20
N SER A 47 48.80 -32.73 7.33
CA SER A 47 48.15 -33.08 8.61
C SER A 47 48.93 -34.12 9.41
N THR A 48 48.97 -33.96 10.74
CA THR A 48 49.35 -35.07 11.65
C THR A 48 48.37 -36.23 11.47
N ALA A 49 48.87 -37.45 11.26
CA ALA A 49 48.05 -38.66 11.18
C ALA A 49 48.35 -39.59 12.36
N LEU A 50 47.30 -39.99 13.08
CA LEU A 50 47.38 -40.95 14.18
C LEU A 50 46.36 -42.08 13.92
N GLN A 51 46.87 -43.28 13.65
CA GLN A 51 46.06 -44.42 13.23
C GLN A 51 46.28 -45.62 14.15
N SER A 52 45.20 -46.30 14.56
CA SER A 52 45.22 -47.59 15.26
C SER A 52 44.33 -48.58 14.54
N GLY A 53 44.85 -49.78 14.24
CA GLY A 53 44.04 -50.90 13.75
C GLY A 53 43.15 -51.56 14.81
N LYS A 54 43.18 -51.05 16.04
CA LYS A 54 42.33 -51.46 17.18
C LYS A 54 41.83 -50.20 17.88
N SER A 55 41.59 -50.26 19.18
CA SER A 55 41.25 -49.08 20.00
C SER A 55 42.36 -48.03 20.02
N LEU A 56 42.00 -46.79 20.34
CA LEU A 56 42.93 -45.67 20.48
C LEU A 56 42.63 -44.87 21.75
N ILE A 57 43.64 -44.62 22.57
CA ILE A 57 43.52 -43.84 23.81
C ILE A 57 44.51 -42.69 23.80
N ILE A 58 44.03 -41.47 24.03
CA ILE A 58 44.79 -40.22 24.13
C ILE A 58 44.41 -39.54 25.45
N ASN A 59 45.34 -39.47 26.41
CA ASN A 59 45.08 -38.89 27.73
C ASN A 59 46.07 -37.76 28.05
N ALA A 60 45.59 -36.59 28.45
CA ALA A 60 46.42 -35.47 28.92
C ALA A 60 46.04 -35.02 30.33
N ALA A 61 47.04 -34.75 31.17
CA ALA A 61 46.82 -34.11 32.46
C ALA A 61 46.69 -32.57 32.36
N GLY A 62 47.03 -31.99 31.20
CA GLY A 62 46.64 -30.66 30.77
C GLY A 62 45.62 -30.69 29.63
N ASN A 63 45.79 -29.82 28.63
CA ASN A 63 44.94 -29.70 27.45
C ASN A 63 45.24 -30.76 26.38
N ILE A 64 44.29 -30.98 25.47
CA ILE A 64 44.52 -31.62 24.17
C ILE A 64 44.09 -30.64 23.08
N ASP A 65 45.01 -30.28 22.20
CA ASP A 65 44.80 -29.36 21.09
C ASP A 65 45.09 -30.09 19.76
N ALA A 66 44.07 -30.35 18.95
CA ALA A 66 44.18 -31.00 17.65
C ALA A 66 43.78 -30.03 16.53
N ALA A 67 44.73 -29.64 15.68
CA ALA A 67 44.58 -28.61 14.65
C ALA A 67 44.87 -29.21 13.26
N GLY A 68 43.82 -29.36 12.44
CA GLY A 68 43.91 -30.00 11.12
C GLY A 68 44.37 -31.46 11.14
N ALA A 69 44.20 -32.17 12.25
CA ALA A 69 44.74 -33.52 12.47
C ALA A 69 43.78 -34.64 12.00
N GLN A 70 44.34 -35.77 11.55
CA GLN A 70 43.60 -36.96 11.14
C GLN A 70 43.78 -38.07 12.19
N ILE A 71 42.71 -38.49 12.85
CA ILE A 71 42.73 -39.48 13.95
C ILE A 71 41.78 -40.64 13.60
N GLN A 72 42.29 -41.86 13.51
CA GLN A 72 41.52 -43.05 13.13
C GLN A 72 41.75 -44.21 14.11
N ALA A 73 40.66 -44.86 14.53
CA ALA A 73 40.69 -46.13 15.24
C ALA A 73 39.85 -47.20 14.53
N GLY A 74 40.32 -48.45 14.57
CA GLY A 74 39.62 -49.65 14.10
C GLY A 74 38.67 -50.28 15.13
N ALA A 75 38.66 -49.75 16.37
CA ALA A 75 37.70 -50.07 17.42
C ALA A 75 37.52 -48.84 18.34
N ASP A 76 37.10 -49.03 19.59
CA ASP A 76 36.79 -47.95 20.55
C ASP A 76 37.89 -46.88 20.72
N SER A 77 37.48 -45.61 20.78
CA SER A 77 38.35 -44.45 20.96
C SER A 77 38.06 -43.68 22.25
N GLN A 78 39.10 -43.22 22.94
CA GLN A 78 39.00 -42.28 24.05
C GLN A 78 40.00 -41.12 23.87
N ILE A 79 39.53 -39.89 23.98
CA ILE A 79 40.33 -38.67 23.97
C ILE A 79 39.95 -37.86 25.21
N ALA A 80 40.85 -37.79 26.20
CA ALA A 80 40.54 -37.26 27.53
C ALA A 80 41.59 -36.23 28.03
N ALA A 81 41.16 -34.99 28.23
CA ALA A 81 41.92 -33.90 28.83
C ALA A 81 41.41 -33.58 30.25
N LYS A 82 42.32 -33.40 31.20
CA LYS A 82 42.00 -32.76 32.50
C LYS A 82 41.90 -31.23 32.40
N GLY A 83 42.48 -30.65 31.35
CA GLY A 83 42.22 -29.27 30.91
C GLY A 83 41.06 -29.21 29.90
N THR A 84 41.24 -28.45 28.82
CA THR A 84 40.30 -28.38 27.70
C THR A 84 40.63 -29.39 26.59
N LEU A 85 39.61 -29.84 25.85
CA LEU A 85 39.77 -30.63 24.62
C LEU A 85 39.33 -29.80 23.41
N ASN A 86 40.29 -29.35 22.61
CA ASN A 86 40.07 -28.53 21.43
C ASN A 86 40.34 -29.34 20.15
N ILE A 87 39.31 -29.47 19.30
CA ILE A 87 39.34 -30.18 18.02
C ILE A 87 39.01 -29.14 16.94
N ALA A 88 40.05 -28.51 16.40
CA ALA A 88 39.96 -27.33 15.55
C ALA A 88 40.48 -27.59 14.13
N THR A 89 40.09 -26.72 13.21
CA THR A 89 40.73 -26.59 11.91
C THR A 89 42.10 -25.89 12.03
N GLN A 90 42.99 -26.10 11.07
CA GLN A 90 44.23 -25.34 10.91
C GLN A 90 44.14 -24.48 9.64
N ALA A 91 44.35 -23.17 9.76
CA ALA A 91 44.34 -22.26 8.62
C ALA A 91 45.59 -22.42 7.73
N ILE A 92 45.40 -22.21 6.42
CA ILE A 92 46.44 -22.05 5.38
C ILE A 92 46.14 -20.79 4.57
N ALA A 93 47.18 -20.08 4.11
CA ALA A 93 47.03 -18.86 3.32
C ALA A 93 47.42 -19.06 1.85
N ASN A 94 46.57 -18.59 0.92
CA ASN A 94 46.91 -18.47 -0.49
C ASN A 94 46.84 -16.99 -0.90
N SER A 95 47.76 -16.53 -1.73
CA SER A 95 47.69 -15.18 -2.30
C SER A 95 48.15 -15.15 -3.76
N SER A 96 47.62 -14.19 -4.50
CA SER A 96 48.12 -13.87 -5.84
C SER A 96 48.01 -12.37 -6.10
N GLN A 97 49.01 -11.83 -6.78
CA GLN A 97 49.08 -10.43 -7.19
C GLN A 97 49.50 -10.38 -8.67
N THR A 98 48.94 -9.46 -9.43
CA THR A 98 49.26 -9.26 -10.84
C THR A 98 49.24 -7.77 -11.14
N GLN A 99 50.44 -7.20 -11.23
CA GLN A 99 50.72 -5.85 -11.67
C GLN A 99 51.21 -5.87 -13.12
N ASN A 100 50.62 -5.04 -13.96
CA ASN A 100 50.97 -4.91 -15.37
C ASN A 100 50.63 -3.49 -15.85
N GLN A 101 51.63 -2.75 -16.29
CA GLN A 101 51.52 -1.40 -16.83
C GLN A 101 52.03 -1.42 -18.27
N GLN A 102 51.24 -0.92 -19.23
CA GLN A 102 51.60 -0.98 -20.65
C GLN A 102 51.18 0.31 -21.37
N GLN A 103 52.06 0.83 -22.22
CA GLN A 103 51.80 1.95 -23.12
C GLN A 103 52.30 1.60 -24.53
N TYR A 104 51.59 2.09 -25.55
CA TYR A 104 51.88 1.84 -26.96
C TYR A 104 52.25 3.14 -27.68
N TRP A 105 53.25 3.12 -28.55
CA TRP A 105 53.72 4.32 -29.27
C TRP A 105 53.96 5.54 -28.36
N GLY A 106 54.62 5.35 -27.21
CA GLY A 106 54.86 6.41 -26.23
C GLY A 106 53.58 6.99 -25.60
N GLY A 107 52.49 6.21 -25.55
CA GLY A 107 51.17 6.64 -25.09
C GLY A 107 50.25 7.14 -26.20
N ILE A 108 50.76 7.41 -27.41
CA ILE A 108 49.92 7.83 -28.55
C ILE A 108 48.93 6.73 -28.91
N GLY A 109 49.35 5.46 -28.91
CA GLY A 109 48.49 4.30 -29.12
C GLY A 109 47.64 3.89 -27.90
N GLY A 110 47.62 4.72 -26.86
CA GLY A 110 46.99 4.41 -25.58
C GLY A 110 47.81 3.49 -24.69
N GLY A 111 47.14 2.86 -23.73
CA GLY A 111 47.76 2.05 -22.70
C GLY A 111 46.76 1.46 -21.73
N GLY A 112 47.27 0.76 -20.72
CA GLY A 112 46.45 0.20 -19.65
C GLY A 112 47.28 -0.19 -18.43
N GLU A 113 46.62 -0.15 -17.28
CA GLU A 113 47.20 -0.50 -15.99
C GLU A 113 46.28 -1.52 -15.31
N LYS A 114 46.87 -2.54 -14.71
CA LYS A 114 46.20 -3.60 -13.98
C LYS A 114 46.99 -3.89 -12.71
N ASN A 115 46.29 -3.89 -11.57
CA ASN A 115 46.80 -4.22 -10.25
C ASN A 115 45.72 -5.05 -9.55
N ASN A 116 45.74 -6.38 -9.80
CA ASN A 116 44.79 -7.33 -9.25
C ASN A 116 45.43 -8.12 -8.12
N GLY A 117 44.73 -8.25 -6.99
CA GLY A 117 45.11 -9.07 -5.86
C GLY A 117 43.98 -10.01 -5.41
N ILE A 118 44.34 -11.20 -4.96
CA ILE A 118 43.45 -12.14 -4.26
C ILE A 118 44.21 -12.65 -3.04
N ASP A 119 43.61 -12.56 -1.85
CA ASP A 119 44.14 -13.10 -0.60
C ASP A 119 43.09 -14.02 0.03
N GLN A 120 43.47 -15.26 0.34
CA GLN A 120 42.58 -16.30 0.86
C GLN A 120 43.13 -16.92 2.14
N SER A 121 42.25 -17.18 3.10
CA SER A 121 42.51 -18.01 4.27
C SER A 121 41.50 -19.16 4.28
N ILE A 122 42.00 -20.40 4.23
CA ILE A 122 41.19 -21.61 4.15
C ILE A 122 41.52 -22.51 5.34
N HIS A 123 40.48 -23.09 5.96
CA HIS A 123 40.60 -23.89 7.17
C HIS A 123 40.61 -25.38 6.83
N VAL A 124 41.74 -26.04 7.04
CA VAL A 124 41.88 -27.49 6.87
C VAL A 124 41.39 -28.19 8.14
N ARG A 125 40.34 -29.00 8.00
CA ARG A 125 39.60 -29.59 9.12
C ARG A 125 40.33 -30.71 9.85
N SER A 126 40.19 -30.76 11.18
CA SER A 126 40.45 -32.00 11.91
C SER A 126 39.36 -33.03 11.59
N ASN A 127 39.74 -34.30 11.60
CA ASN A 127 38.88 -35.43 11.29
C ASN A 127 39.19 -36.58 12.26
N ILE A 128 38.22 -36.92 13.12
CA ILE A 128 38.34 -37.97 14.13
C ILE A 128 37.30 -39.04 13.81
N ASN A 129 37.74 -40.29 13.64
CA ASN A 129 36.86 -41.39 13.24
C ASN A 129 37.13 -42.65 14.08
N SER A 130 36.08 -43.17 14.72
CA SER A 130 36.12 -44.40 15.51
C SER A 130 35.19 -45.44 14.92
N ALA A 131 35.72 -46.60 14.50
CA ALA A 131 34.89 -47.71 14.03
C ALA A 131 34.13 -48.41 15.18
N GLY A 132 34.55 -48.21 16.43
CA GLY A 132 33.81 -48.58 17.63
C GLY A 132 33.06 -47.39 18.24
N ARG A 133 33.04 -47.34 19.57
CA ARG A 133 32.55 -46.20 20.35
C ARG A 133 33.55 -45.04 20.36
N LEU A 134 33.12 -43.84 20.72
CA LEU A 134 34.00 -42.69 20.96
C LEU A 134 33.66 -42.00 22.28
N SER A 135 34.67 -41.73 23.09
CA SER A 135 34.59 -40.88 24.28
C SER A 135 35.47 -39.64 24.11
N LEU A 136 34.86 -38.46 24.22
CA LEU A 136 35.50 -37.15 24.27
C LEU A 136 35.31 -36.60 25.68
N ILE A 137 36.40 -36.36 26.40
CA ILE A 137 36.36 -35.82 27.76
C ILE A 137 37.28 -34.60 27.82
N GLY A 138 36.74 -33.46 28.23
CA GLY A 138 37.52 -32.25 28.48
C GLY A 138 37.00 -31.61 29.76
N ALA A 139 37.67 -31.84 30.89
CA ALA A 139 37.12 -31.48 32.19
C ALA A 139 36.79 -29.98 32.30
N GLN A 140 37.67 -29.11 31.78
CA GLN A 140 37.47 -27.66 31.73
C GLN A 140 36.73 -27.18 30.46
N GLY A 141 36.30 -28.10 29.60
CA GLY A 141 35.49 -27.82 28.41
C GLY A 141 35.90 -28.61 27.17
N ILE A 142 34.98 -28.69 26.20
CA ILE A 142 35.24 -29.26 24.86
C ILE A 142 34.89 -28.21 23.80
N ARG A 143 35.75 -28.04 22.80
CA ARG A 143 35.49 -27.20 21.61
C ARG A 143 35.73 -27.99 20.33
N VAL A 144 34.73 -28.08 19.46
CA VAL A 144 34.85 -28.62 18.09
C VAL A 144 34.62 -27.47 17.11
N ASN A 145 35.66 -27.06 16.39
CA ASN A 145 35.61 -25.92 15.47
C ASN A 145 35.90 -26.36 14.03
N GLY A 146 34.96 -26.08 13.13
CA GLY A 146 34.94 -26.46 11.71
C GLY A 146 35.31 -27.92 11.39
N SER A 147 35.21 -28.84 12.34
CA SER A 147 35.88 -30.16 12.27
C SER A 147 34.90 -31.34 12.25
N THR A 148 35.36 -32.49 11.79
CA THR A 148 34.58 -33.73 11.70
C THR A 148 34.94 -34.68 12.84
N VAL A 149 33.94 -35.23 13.52
CA VAL A 149 34.09 -36.24 14.56
C VAL A 149 32.99 -37.30 14.40
N LYS A 150 33.38 -38.58 14.27
CA LYS A 150 32.49 -39.71 13.97
C LYS A 150 32.74 -40.94 14.83
N ALA A 151 31.67 -41.67 15.15
CA ALA A 151 31.74 -42.97 15.83
C ALA A 151 30.63 -43.93 15.39
N SER A 152 30.98 -45.14 14.93
CA SER A 152 30.00 -46.06 14.34
C SER A 152 29.26 -46.97 15.35
N GLN A 153 29.66 -47.01 16.62
CA GLN A 153 28.97 -47.81 17.67
C GLN A 153 28.52 -46.99 18.89
N GLY A 154 28.45 -45.66 18.77
CA GLY A 154 28.01 -44.74 19.83
C GLY A 154 29.05 -43.69 20.20
N ALA A 155 28.61 -42.51 20.63
CA ALA A 155 29.49 -41.40 21.02
C ALA A 155 29.08 -40.77 22.36
N TYR A 156 30.08 -40.35 23.13
CA TYR A 156 29.92 -39.65 24.40
C TYR A 156 30.85 -38.43 24.45
N ALA A 157 30.30 -37.25 24.76
CA ALA A 157 31.06 -36.02 24.95
C ALA A 157 30.76 -35.42 26.33
N GLN A 158 31.78 -35.21 27.17
CA GLN A 158 31.60 -34.76 28.55
C GLN A 158 32.57 -33.65 28.96
N ALA A 159 32.01 -32.55 29.47
CA ALA A 159 32.73 -31.53 30.21
C ALA A 159 32.25 -31.51 31.67
N THR A 160 33.13 -31.86 32.61
CA THR A 160 32.77 -32.10 34.02
C THR A 160 32.81 -30.86 34.90
N ALA A 161 33.44 -29.78 34.44
CA ALA A 161 33.43 -28.45 35.06
C ALA A 161 33.17 -27.30 34.06
N GLY A 162 33.43 -27.51 32.76
CA GLY A 162 33.27 -26.50 31.71
C GLY A 162 32.10 -26.70 30.73
N GLY A 163 32.00 -25.80 29.76
CA GLY A 163 31.04 -25.83 28.64
C GLY A 163 31.42 -26.78 27.49
N ILE A 164 30.50 -26.98 26.54
CA ILE A 164 30.77 -27.67 25.26
C ILE A 164 30.35 -26.76 24.09
N ILE A 165 31.28 -26.47 23.18
CA ILE A 165 31.04 -25.63 22.00
C ILE A 165 31.30 -26.42 20.72
N ILE A 166 30.34 -26.44 19.80
CA ILE A 166 30.43 -27.09 18.49
C ILE A 166 30.08 -26.03 17.43
N ASP A 167 31.08 -25.38 16.86
CA ASP A 167 30.91 -24.22 15.99
C ASP A 167 31.69 -24.30 14.65
N SER A 168 31.38 -23.38 13.74
CA SER A 168 32.00 -23.27 12.43
C SER A 168 33.39 -22.59 12.48
N ALA A 169 34.29 -23.01 11.60
CA ALA A 169 35.44 -22.19 11.19
C ALA A 169 34.98 -21.16 10.13
N ARG A 170 35.80 -20.15 9.82
CA ARG A 170 35.45 -19.10 8.84
C ARG A 170 36.51 -18.93 7.77
N ASP A 171 36.22 -19.45 6.58
CA ASP A 171 37.05 -19.23 5.40
C ASP A 171 36.85 -17.80 4.89
N LEU A 172 37.93 -17.18 4.42
CA LEU A 172 37.97 -15.77 4.04
C LEU A 172 38.58 -15.62 2.65
N ASN A 173 37.86 -14.99 1.73
CA ASN A 173 38.35 -14.63 0.40
C ASN A 173 38.25 -13.11 0.20
N LYS A 174 39.40 -12.46 0.03
CA LYS A 174 39.52 -11.04 -0.32
C LYS A 174 39.97 -10.88 -1.75
N THR A 175 39.36 -9.96 -2.47
CA THR A 175 39.69 -9.62 -3.86
C THR A 175 39.88 -8.12 -3.97
N SER A 176 41.01 -7.68 -4.53
CA SER A 176 41.26 -6.31 -4.93
C SER A 176 41.44 -6.26 -6.45
N ILE A 177 40.69 -5.38 -7.11
CA ILE A 177 40.82 -5.08 -8.53
C ILE A 177 41.08 -3.59 -8.62
N ASP A 178 42.12 -3.21 -9.34
CA ASP A 178 42.42 -1.82 -9.71
C ASP A 178 42.89 -1.85 -11.17
N GLN A 179 42.02 -1.40 -12.07
CA GLN A 179 42.21 -1.50 -13.51
C GLN A 179 41.86 -0.19 -14.20
N ARG A 180 42.65 0.16 -15.22
CA ARG A 180 42.51 1.37 -16.03
C ARG A 180 42.79 1.06 -17.50
N ASN A 181 41.92 1.51 -18.40
CA ASN A 181 42.15 1.48 -19.84
C ASN A 181 42.27 2.90 -20.40
N GLY A 182 43.23 3.13 -21.29
CA GLY A 182 43.46 4.40 -21.98
C GLY A 182 43.33 4.27 -23.49
N THR A 183 42.60 5.20 -24.13
CA THR A 183 42.49 5.33 -25.59
C THR A 183 43.67 6.14 -26.17
N VAL A 184 43.58 6.57 -27.43
CA VAL A 184 44.59 7.40 -28.10
C VAL A 184 45.03 8.59 -27.22
N PHE A 185 46.32 8.88 -27.19
CA PHE A 185 46.98 9.81 -26.25
C PHE A 185 46.88 9.40 -24.76
N ASN A 186 46.59 8.13 -24.47
CA ASN A 186 46.45 7.57 -23.12
C ASN A 186 45.37 8.27 -22.26
N ILE A 187 44.32 8.81 -22.89
CA ILE A 187 43.15 9.36 -22.19
C ILE A 187 42.37 8.21 -21.55
N THR A 188 42.11 8.27 -20.24
CA THR A 188 41.37 7.22 -19.53
C THR A 188 39.95 7.08 -20.09
N SER A 189 39.61 5.92 -20.66
CA SER A 189 38.27 5.61 -21.15
C SER A 189 37.42 4.81 -20.17
N SER A 190 38.08 4.03 -19.30
CA SER A 190 37.43 3.33 -18.20
C SER A 190 38.40 3.04 -17.06
N SER A 191 37.87 2.96 -15.84
CA SER A 191 38.55 2.35 -14.71
C SER A 191 37.59 1.54 -13.83
N ASN A 192 38.11 0.52 -13.14
CA ASN A 192 37.37 -0.26 -12.16
C ASN A 192 38.26 -0.50 -10.95
N GLN A 193 37.84 0.05 -9.81
CA GLN A 193 38.46 -0.16 -8.51
C GLN A 193 37.45 -0.88 -7.59
N THR A 194 37.68 -2.17 -7.32
CA THR A 194 36.78 -2.98 -6.50
C THR A 194 37.55 -3.70 -5.39
N LYS A 195 37.09 -3.55 -4.14
CA LYS A 195 37.60 -4.29 -2.97
C LYS A 195 36.47 -5.09 -2.35
N SER A 196 36.57 -6.41 -2.44
CA SER A 196 35.59 -7.37 -1.89
C SER A 196 36.23 -8.23 -0.80
N SER A 197 35.43 -8.62 0.20
CA SER A 197 35.81 -9.54 1.28
C SER A 197 34.61 -10.41 1.64
N VAL A 198 34.76 -11.72 1.49
CA VAL A 198 33.72 -12.73 1.74
C VAL A 198 34.19 -13.70 2.83
N GLU A 199 33.42 -13.80 3.91
CA GLU A 199 33.58 -14.75 5.03
C GLU A 199 32.50 -15.85 4.94
N THR A 200 32.90 -17.11 4.80
CA THR A 200 31.98 -18.27 4.74
C THR A 200 32.23 -19.25 5.89
N ASN A 201 31.16 -19.82 6.43
CA ASN A 201 31.24 -20.73 7.58
C ASN A 201 31.46 -22.19 7.16
N GLN A 202 32.57 -22.77 7.57
CA GLN A 202 32.85 -24.19 7.44
C GLN A 202 32.32 -24.94 8.67
N ALA A 203 31.21 -25.66 8.53
CA ALA A 203 30.51 -26.29 9.64
C ALA A 203 31.31 -27.41 10.35
N SER A 204 31.14 -27.50 11.68
CA SER A 204 31.50 -28.71 12.43
C SER A 204 30.49 -29.84 12.17
N THR A 205 30.89 -31.07 12.42
CA THR A 205 30.02 -32.26 12.37
C THR A 205 30.43 -33.25 13.47
N LEU A 206 29.56 -33.43 14.46
CA LEU A 206 29.65 -34.49 15.45
C LEU A 206 28.57 -35.54 15.16
N GLN A 207 28.97 -36.75 14.77
CA GLN A 207 28.07 -37.81 14.32
C GLN A 207 28.29 -39.12 15.10
N SER A 208 27.21 -39.84 15.42
CA SER A 208 27.27 -41.28 15.64
C SER A 208 26.26 -42.05 14.79
N ASP A 209 26.66 -43.24 14.36
CA ASP A 209 25.81 -44.19 13.65
C ASP A 209 25.02 -45.12 14.62
N ALA A 210 24.97 -44.73 15.90
CA ALA A 210 24.11 -45.25 16.96
C ALA A 210 23.67 -44.05 17.85
N ASP A 211 23.82 -44.15 19.17
CA ASP A 211 23.51 -43.08 20.12
C ASP A 211 24.63 -42.02 20.23
N LEU A 212 24.25 -40.76 20.50
CA LEU A 212 25.18 -39.67 20.82
C LEU A 212 24.70 -38.92 22.07
N ASN A 213 25.51 -38.94 23.12
CA ASN A 213 25.21 -38.31 24.41
C ASN A 213 26.22 -37.19 24.72
N ILE A 214 25.73 -35.97 24.93
CA ILE A 214 26.52 -34.76 25.16
C ILE A 214 26.13 -34.15 26.51
N VAL A 215 27.09 -34.03 27.43
CA VAL A 215 26.85 -33.64 28.83
C VAL A 215 27.82 -32.54 29.28
N SER A 216 27.29 -31.39 29.73
CA SER A 216 28.08 -30.27 30.23
C SER A 216 27.69 -29.85 31.65
N ALA A 217 28.70 -29.51 32.45
CA ALA A 217 28.56 -28.84 33.74
C ALA A 217 28.31 -27.32 33.65
N GLN A 218 28.36 -26.75 32.44
CA GLN A 218 27.94 -25.38 32.12
C GLN A 218 26.98 -25.45 30.90
N ASP A 219 27.22 -24.63 29.88
CA ASP A 219 26.38 -24.50 28.68
C ASP A 219 26.81 -25.46 27.54
N ILE A 220 25.87 -25.78 26.64
CA ILE A 220 26.15 -26.41 25.34
C ILE A 220 25.78 -25.43 24.23
N ALA A 221 26.73 -25.07 23.37
CA ALA A 221 26.51 -24.18 22.22
C ALA A 221 26.79 -24.88 20.89
N VAL A 222 25.87 -24.77 19.93
CA VAL A 222 25.88 -25.42 18.61
C VAL A 222 25.65 -24.36 17.54
N ILE A 223 26.71 -23.91 16.86
CA ILE A 223 26.69 -22.69 16.05
C ILE A 223 27.02 -23.01 14.58
N GLY A 224 26.05 -22.84 13.68
CA GLY A 224 26.16 -23.17 12.25
C GLY A 224 26.72 -24.57 11.96
N SER A 225 26.36 -25.55 12.79
CA SER A 225 27.03 -26.85 12.86
C SER A 225 26.08 -28.04 12.94
N ASN A 226 26.59 -29.23 12.63
CA ASN A 226 25.83 -30.46 12.54
C ASN A 226 26.06 -31.36 13.76
N ILE A 227 24.99 -31.81 14.40
CA ILE A 227 25.00 -32.88 15.43
C ILE A 227 24.04 -33.97 14.98
N LYS A 228 24.51 -35.22 14.89
CA LYS A 228 23.73 -36.33 14.31
C LYS A 228 23.87 -37.63 15.12
N ALA A 229 22.73 -38.24 15.47
CA ALA A 229 22.64 -39.63 15.94
C ALA A 229 21.76 -40.43 14.98
N LYS A 230 22.01 -41.73 14.86
CA LYS A 230 21.10 -42.64 14.16
C LYS A 230 19.94 -43.08 15.06
N ASP A 231 20.20 -43.19 16.36
CA ASP A 231 19.27 -43.68 17.37
C ASP A 231 19.02 -42.57 18.42
N GLN A 232 19.47 -42.65 19.68
CA GLN A 232 19.19 -41.57 20.64
C GLN A 232 20.23 -40.43 20.56
N LEU A 233 19.76 -39.18 20.48
CA LEU A 233 20.57 -37.97 20.71
C LEU A 233 20.17 -37.31 22.03
N SER A 234 21.13 -37.10 22.94
CA SER A 234 20.92 -36.38 24.19
C SER A 234 21.87 -35.18 24.33
N LEU A 235 21.29 -34.02 24.69
CA LEU A 235 21.96 -32.76 24.98
C LEU A 235 21.58 -32.34 26.41
N ALA A 236 22.50 -32.47 27.37
CA ALA A 236 22.24 -32.21 28.78
C ALA A 236 23.23 -31.17 29.35
N ALA A 237 22.74 -29.95 29.59
CA ALA A 237 23.51 -28.85 30.17
C ALA A 237 23.05 -28.53 31.60
N LYS A 238 23.98 -28.10 32.48
CA LYS A 238 23.62 -27.49 33.77
C LYS A 238 23.33 -26.00 33.64
N GLY A 239 23.89 -25.35 32.63
CA GLY A 239 23.49 -24.03 32.14
C GLY A 239 22.49 -24.14 30.99
N ASN A 240 22.75 -23.41 29.91
CA ASN A 240 21.91 -23.27 28.72
C ASN A 240 22.19 -24.36 27.66
N VAL A 241 21.26 -24.52 26.71
CA VAL A 241 21.51 -25.18 25.41
C VAL A 241 21.16 -24.23 24.26
N ASP A 242 22.18 -23.70 23.59
CA ASP A 242 22.06 -22.76 22.47
C ASP A 242 22.30 -23.47 21.13
N ILE A 243 21.29 -23.52 20.26
CA ILE A 243 21.36 -24.09 18.90
C ILE A 243 21.10 -22.95 17.92
N SER A 244 22.15 -22.34 17.38
CA SER A 244 22.07 -21.08 16.62
C SER A 244 22.73 -21.14 15.24
N SER A 245 22.29 -20.27 14.34
CA SER A 245 22.92 -20.08 13.03
C SER A 245 24.25 -19.34 13.12
N ALA A 246 25.20 -19.68 12.24
CA ALA A 246 26.42 -18.91 12.03
C ALA A 246 26.24 -17.90 10.89
N ALA A 247 26.70 -16.67 11.11
CA ALA A 247 26.65 -15.59 10.13
C ALA A 247 27.84 -15.66 9.16
N ASN A 248 27.56 -15.85 7.87
CA ASN A 248 28.46 -15.54 6.75
C ASN A 248 28.40 -14.03 6.49
N LYS A 249 29.47 -13.44 5.96
CA LYS A 249 29.51 -12.01 5.62
C LYS A 249 30.08 -11.78 4.24
N GLU A 250 29.56 -10.78 3.55
CA GLU A 250 30.10 -10.29 2.30
C GLU A 250 30.15 -8.76 2.39
N SER A 251 31.28 -8.17 2.00
CA SER A 251 31.41 -6.74 1.82
C SER A 251 32.07 -6.45 0.48
N SER A 252 31.61 -5.41 -0.22
CA SER A 252 32.15 -5.01 -1.51
C SER A 252 32.06 -3.51 -1.69
N LYS A 253 33.21 -2.86 -1.93
CA LYS A 253 33.31 -1.43 -2.22
C LYS A 253 33.91 -1.25 -3.61
N GLY A 254 33.11 -0.74 -4.54
CA GLY A 254 33.43 -0.53 -5.95
C GLY A 254 33.40 0.94 -6.35
N THR A 255 34.24 1.31 -7.31
CA THR A 255 34.17 2.57 -8.06
C THR A 255 34.52 2.26 -9.52
N GLU A 256 33.54 2.40 -10.40
CA GLU A 256 33.70 2.27 -11.84
C GLU A 256 33.61 3.67 -12.47
N THR A 257 34.54 4.00 -13.38
CA THR A 257 34.45 5.20 -14.22
C THR A 257 34.44 4.82 -15.69
N LYS A 258 33.73 5.60 -16.50
CA LYS A 258 33.57 5.35 -17.93
C LYS A 258 33.40 6.68 -18.68
N LEU A 259 34.13 6.84 -19.79
CA LEU A 259 34.05 7.99 -20.68
C LEU A 259 33.54 7.54 -22.05
N GLU A 260 32.37 8.04 -22.47
CA GLU A 260 31.69 7.63 -23.71
C GLU A 260 31.36 8.82 -24.61
N VAL A 261 31.24 8.56 -25.90
CA VAL A 261 30.76 9.52 -26.90
C VAL A 261 29.46 8.98 -27.49
N ASN A 262 28.34 9.44 -26.95
CA ASN A 262 27.02 8.91 -27.22
C ASN A 262 26.26 9.81 -28.20
N GLY A 263 25.81 9.23 -29.32
CA GLY A 263 24.77 9.83 -30.15
C GLY A 263 23.39 9.56 -29.56
N TYR A 264 22.52 10.56 -29.53
CA TYR A 264 21.14 10.40 -29.04
C TYR A 264 20.13 11.13 -29.93
N ALA A 265 18.87 10.69 -29.87
CA ALA A 265 17.71 11.42 -30.35
C ALA A 265 16.60 11.37 -29.29
N LYS A 266 15.97 12.52 -29.00
CA LYS A 266 14.87 12.65 -28.03
C LYS A 266 13.84 13.66 -28.54
N GLU A 267 12.55 13.45 -28.27
CA GLU A 267 11.54 14.49 -28.45
C GLU A 267 11.71 15.54 -27.34
N GLN A 268 11.68 16.82 -27.71
CA GLN A 268 11.90 17.97 -26.82
C GLN A 268 10.60 18.74 -26.53
N SER A 269 9.63 18.66 -27.43
CA SER A 269 8.24 19.15 -27.34
C SER A 269 7.43 18.45 -28.45
N ASP A 270 6.10 18.52 -28.44
CA ASP A 270 5.22 17.97 -29.49
C ASP A 270 5.75 18.26 -30.90
N LYS A 271 6.19 17.20 -31.60
CA LYS A 271 6.72 17.24 -32.98
C LYS A 271 7.97 18.12 -33.16
N GLN A 272 8.71 18.32 -32.08
CA GLN A 272 9.99 19.01 -32.03
C GLN A 272 11.05 18.09 -31.45
N TYR A 273 11.97 17.63 -32.29
CA TYR A 273 13.00 16.65 -31.92
C TYR A 273 14.33 17.34 -31.64
N ARG A 274 15.19 16.68 -30.86
CA ARG A 274 16.60 17.02 -30.67
C ARG A 274 17.45 15.78 -30.89
N ALA A 275 18.41 15.87 -31.81
CA ALA A 275 19.42 14.85 -32.03
C ALA A 275 20.81 15.46 -31.79
N GLY A 276 21.71 14.74 -31.10
CA GLY A 276 22.99 15.30 -30.72
C GLY A 276 24.05 14.25 -30.40
N VAL A 277 25.29 14.73 -30.26
CA VAL A 277 26.44 13.96 -29.81
C VAL A 277 26.92 14.55 -28.50
N ARG A 278 27.01 13.73 -27.46
CA ARG A 278 27.44 14.11 -26.12
C ARG A 278 28.62 13.27 -25.67
N ILE A 279 29.59 13.90 -25.02
CA ILE A 279 30.66 13.24 -24.28
C ILE A 279 30.17 13.13 -22.83
N GLU A 280 30.15 11.92 -22.29
CA GLU A 280 29.65 11.63 -20.95
C GLU A 280 30.73 10.94 -20.12
N HIS A 281 31.01 11.49 -18.94
CA HIS A 281 31.79 10.83 -17.90
C HIS A 281 30.85 10.33 -16.80
N THR A 282 30.76 9.02 -16.67
CA THR A 282 29.97 8.32 -15.66
C THR A 282 30.89 7.78 -14.56
N GLU A 283 30.55 8.05 -13.30
CA GLU A 283 31.17 7.45 -12.11
C GLU A 283 30.10 6.71 -11.30
N THR A 284 30.23 5.40 -11.16
CA THR A 284 29.36 4.58 -10.28
C THR A 284 30.15 4.10 -9.08
N LYS A 285 29.78 4.58 -7.89
CA LYS A 285 30.28 4.11 -6.59
C LYS A 285 29.26 3.16 -5.98
N THR A 286 29.72 2.00 -5.49
CA THR A 286 28.86 0.97 -4.90
C THR A 286 29.47 0.49 -3.60
N ASP A 287 28.69 0.46 -2.53
CA ASP A 287 29.09 -0.06 -1.22
C ASP A 287 28.03 -1.06 -0.74
N ILE A 288 28.42 -2.32 -0.54
CA ILE A 288 27.52 -3.42 -0.17
C ILE A 288 28.03 -4.06 1.13
N GLU A 289 27.12 -4.26 2.09
CA GLU A 289 27.33 -5.08 3.29
C GLU A 289 26.21 -6.12 3.39
N LYS A 290 26.56 -7.40 3.42
CA LYS A 290 25.60 -8.50 3.45
C LYS A 290 25.97 -9.51 4.54
N THR A 291 24.96 -10.04 5.22
CA THR A 291 25.08 -11.10 6.22
C THR A 291 24.03 -12.16 5.92
N SER A 292 24.43 -13.43 5.82
CA SER A 292 23.50 -14.55 5.64
C SER A 292 23.75 -15.67 6.66
N ASN A 293 22.69 -16.29 7.17
CA ASN A 293 22.74 -17.21 8.30
C ASN A 293 22.70 -18.67 7.84
N THR A 294 23.74 -19.43 8.16
CA THR A 294 23.75 -20.89 8.01
C THR A 294 23.32 -21.52 9.34
N GLY A 295 22.13 -22.12 9.37
CA GLY A 295 21.55 -22.74 10.56
C GLY A 295 22.34 -23.95 11.09
N SER A 296 22.24 -24.21 12.39
CA SER A 296 22.63 -25.50 12.96
C SER A 296 21.58 -26.58 12.65
N VAL A 297 22.03 -27.84 12.54
CA VAL A 297 21.18 -29.01 12.31
C VAL A 297 21.45 -30.06 13.37
N VAL A 298 20.44 -30.33 14.20
CA VAL A 298 20.50 -31.29 15.31
C VAL A 298 19.52 -32.41 15.02
N SER A 299 20.02 -33.61 14.71
CA SER A 299 19.21 -34.71 14.19
C SER A 299 19.43 -36.04 14.92
N GLY A 300 18.36 -36.80 15.14
CA GLY A 300 18.40 -38.08 15.85
C GLY A 300 17.37 -39.09 15.32
N GLY A 301 17.41 -40.33 15.83
CA GLY A 301 16.25 -41.22 15.82
C GLY A 301 15.17 -40.69 16.77
N SER A 302 15.58 -40.37 18.00
CA SER A 302 14.85 -39.57 19.00
C SER A 302 15.79 -38.52 19.60
N ILE A 303 15.26 -37.41 20.12
CA ILE A 303 16.04 -36.30 20.68
C ILE A 303 15.60 -35.96 22.11
N SER A 304 16.55 -35.69 23.00
CA SER A 304 16.27 -35.06 24.29
C SER A 304 17.21 -33.87 24.52
N VAL A 305 16.64 -32.71 24.85
CA VAL A 305 17.36 -31.47 25.16
C VAL A 305 16.94 -31.01 26.55
N ASN A 306 17.87 -30.98 27.49
CA ASN A 306 17.63 -30.55 28.87
C ASN A 306 18.65 -29.48 29.29
N ALA A 307 18.18 -28.27 29.55
CA ALA A 307 18.95 -27.19 30.16
C ALA A 307 18.59 -27.05 31.65
N GLY A 308 19.59 -26.76 32.50
CA GLY A 308 19.36 -26.30 33.87
C GLY A 308 18.98 -24.81 33.94
N ASN A 309 19.28 -24.07 32.89
CA ASN A 309 18.78 -22.75 32.57
C ASN A 309 17.93 -22.82 31.29
N ASP A 310 18.29 -22.13 30.21
CA ASP A 310 17.40 -21.91 29.06
C ASP A 310 17.80 -22.72 27.81
N VAL A 311 16.84 -22.98 26.92
CA VAL A 311 17.08 -23.56 25.59
C VAL A 311 16.77 -22.50 24.53
N ALA A 312 17.72 -22.22 23.64
CA ALA A 312 17.50 -21.33 22.50
C ALA A 312 17.72 -22.07 21.18
N ILE A 313 16.78 -21.95 20.24
CA ILE A 313 16.88 -22.51 18.89
C ILE A 313 16.69 -21.36 17.90
N LYS A 314 17.77 -20.86 17.30
CA LYS A 314 17.76 -19.61 16.50
C LYS A 314 18.19 -19.84 15.05
N GLY A 315 17.30 -19.58 14.09
CA GLY A 315 17.51 -19.85 12.65
C GLY A 315 18.05 -21.25 12.36
N SER A 316 17.59 -22.26 13.09
CA SER A 316 18.18 -23.61 13.15
C SER A 316 17.12 -24.71 13.17
N THR A 317 17.53 -25.94 12.86
CA THR A 317 16.63 -27.10 12.72
C THR A 317 16.95 -28.20 13.73
N VAL A 318 15.90 -28.72 14.37
CA VAL A 318 15.93 -29.92 15.21
C VAL A 318 15.00 -30.96 14.59
N GLU A 319 15.49 -32.18 14.32
CA GLU A 319 14.75 -33.18 13.52
C GLU A 319 14.90 -34.62 14.02
N THR A 320 13.80 -35.30 14.33
CA THR A 320 13.79 -36.74 14.65
C THR A 320 13.33 -37.59 13.46
N THR A 321 13.97 -38.74 13.29
CA THR A 321 13.76 -39.64 12.14
C THR A 321 12.94 -40.90 12.46
N LYS A 322 12.63 -41.15 13.75
CA LYS A 322 11.88 -42.34 14.20
C LYS A 322 10.89 -42.06 15.33
N GLY A 323 11.31 -41.36 16.37
CA GLY A 323 10.58 -41.20 17.63
C GLY A 323 10.45 -39.74 18.09
N ASN A 324 10.41 -39.53 19.40
CA ASN A 324 9.99 -38.26 19.99
C ASN A 324 11.14 -37.25 20.13
N ALA A 325 10.79 -35.96 20.24
CA ALA A 325 11.68 -34.93 20.78
C ALA A 325 11.14 -34.36 22.09
N ASP A 326 11.95 -34.45 23.15
CA ASP A 326 11.66 -33.88 24.46
C ASP A 326 12.59 -32.69 24.74
N ILE A 327 12.03 -31.48 24.90
CA ILE A 327 12.79 -30.24 25.12
C ILE A 327 12.36 -29.62 26.46
N SER A 328 13.32 -29.39 27.38
CA SER A 328 13.03 -28.69 28.64
C SER A 328 14.13 -27.75 29.12
N GLY A 329 13.70 -26.71 29.85
CA GLY A 329 14.53 -25.67 30.46
C GLY A 329 13.64 -24.73 31.29
N LYS A 330 14.21 -23.67 31.87
CA LYS A 330 13.46 -22.59 32.52
C LYS A 330 12.68 -21.78 31.48
N ASN A 331 13.33 -21.44 30.37
CA ASN A 331 12.70 -20.87 29.19
C ASN A 331 13.11 -21.65 27.93
N VAL A 332 12.23 -21.71 26.93
CA VAL A 332 12.50 -22.29 25.61
C VAL A 332 12.18 -21.24 24.55
N ALA A 333 13.19 -20.74 23.84
CA ALA A 333 13.07 -19.69 22.84
C ALA A 333 13.42 -20.20 21.44
N ILE A 334 12.42 -20.42 20.59
CA ILE A 334 12.56 -20.89 19.22
C ILE A 334 12.32 -19.69 18.30
N THR A 335 13.39 -19.10 17.76
CA THR A 335 13.35 -17.74 17.17
C THR A 335 14.01 -17.66 15.80
N ALA A 336 13.74 -16.58 15.06
CA ALA A 336 14.39 -16.35 13.78
C ALA A 336 15.80 -15.77 13.96
N SER A 337 16.74 -16.12 13.08
CA SER A 337 17.86 -15.22 12.76
C SER A 337 17.46 -14.31 11.60
N GLN A 338 18.23 -13.26 11.32
CA GLN A 338 17.93 -12.33 10.24
C GLN A 338 19.12 -12.19 9.29
N ASP A 339 18.88 -12.53 8.02
CA ASP A 339 19.76 -12.24 6.90
C ASP A 339 19.57 -10.77 6.52
N THR A 340 20.67 -10.03 6.37
CA THR A 340 20.63 -8.58 6.09
C THR A 340 21.43 -8.25 4.84
N GLU A 341 20.92 -7.33 4.02
CA GLU A 341 21.61 -6.83 2.84
C GLU A 341 21.46 -5.31 2.80
N LYS A 342 22.57 -4.60 2.95
CA LYS A 342 22.67 -3.15 2.77
C LYS A 342 23.41 -2.86 1.47
N SER A 343 22.94 -1.88 0.72
CA SER A 343 23.60 -1.40 -0.49
C SER A 343 23.47 0.12 -0.60
N SER A 344 24.54 0.80 -0.98
CA SER A 344 24.59 2.23 -1.29
C SER A 344 25.25 2.40 -2.64
N THR A 345 24.46 2.67 -3.69
CA THR A 345 24.96 2.96 -5.03
C THR A 345 24.78 4.45 -5.35
N ASN A 346 25.89 5.17 -5.60
CA ASN A 346 25.87 6.55 -6.07
C ASN A 346 26.40 6.62 -7.50
N ASN A 347 25.53 6.96 -8.45
CA ASN A 347 25.86 7.16 -9.85
C ASN A 347 25.88 8.66 -10.20
N THR A 348 27.05 9.17 -10.60
CA THR A 348 27.28 10.55 -11.06
C THR A 348 27.53 10.55 -12.57
N VAL A 349 26.67 11.19 -13.35
CA VAL A 349 26.91 11.42 -14.80
C VAL A 349 27.18 12.90 -15.03
N THR A 350 28.30 13.22 -15.66
CA THR A 350 28.65 14.59 -16.10
C THR A 350 28.78 14.58 -17.61
N GLY A 351 28.05 15.45 -18.31
CA GLY A 351 27.97 15.44 -19.77
C GLY A 351 28.12 16.83 -20.39
N ALA A 352 28.76 16.88 -21.55
CA ALA A 352 28.79 18.04 -22.44
C ALA A 352 28.55 17.58 -23.88
N GLY A 353 27.69 18.27 -24.62
CA GLY A 353 27.27 17.84 -25.94
C GLY A 353 26.88 18.97 -26.88
N PHE A 354 26.84 18.64 -28.16
CA PHE A 354 26.33 19.49 -29.23
C PHE A 354 25.12 18.81 -29.88
N TYR A 355 24.05 19.58 -30.09
CA TYR A 355 22.80 19.08 -30.64
C TYR A 355 22.32 19.94 -31.80
N TYR A 356 21.58 19.30 -32.71
CA TYR A 356 20.61 19.94 -33.57
C TYR A 356 19.21 19.74 -32.99
N THR A 357 18.39 20.80 -33.00
CA THR A 357 16.94 20.68 -32.82
C THR A 357 16.25 20.90 -34.15
N GLY A 358 15.23 20.10 -34.43
CA GLY A 358 14.53 20.10 -35.71
C GLY A 358 13.15 19.48 -35.55
N GLY A 359 12.17 20.10 -36.20
CA GLY A 359 10.77 19.71 -36.10
C GLY A 359 9.90 20.76 -36.77
N ILE A 360 8.61 20.79 -36.42
CA ILE A 360 7.71 21.77 -37.01
C ILE A 360 7.79 23.15 -36.36
N ASP A 361 8.35 23.33 -35.16
CA ASP A 361 8.45 24.68 -34.55
C ASP A 361 9.75 25.41 -34.93
N LYS A 362 10.90 24.75 -34.79
CA LYS A 362 12.20 25.39 -35.01
C LYS A 362 13.27 24.45 -35.55
N ALA A 363 14.22 25.02 -36.27
CA ALA A 363 15.49 24.39 -36.62
C ALA A 363 16.64 25.19 -36.03
N GLY A 364 17.63 24.52 -35.46
CA GLY A 364 18.78 25.20 -34.87
C GLY A 364 19.81 24.24 -34.31
N SER A 365 20.89 24.80 -33.80
CA SER A 365 21.96 24.06 -33.14
C SER A 365 22.26 24.65 -31.76
N GLY A 366 22.88 23.87 -30.89
CA GLY A 366 23.23 24.34 -29.56
C GLY A 366 24.15 23.40 -28.81
N TYR A 367 24.60 23.89 -27.66
CA TYR A 367 25.44 23.19 -26.72
C TYR A 367 24.66 22.94 -25.44
N GLU A 368 24.82 21.75 -24.87
CA GLU A 368 24.27 21.39 -23.55
C GLU A 368 25.43 20.96 -22.63
N VAL A 369 25.40 21.40 -21.38
CA VAL A 369 26.29 20.93 -20.31
C VAL A 369 25.47 20.65 -19.07
N GLY A 370 25.77 19.59 -18.33
CA GLY A 370 25.04 19.28 -17.11
C GLY A 370 25.59 18.11 -16.33
N GLN A 371 24.99 17.91 -15.17
CA GLN A 371 25.34 16.85 -14.24
C GLN A 371 24.07 16.26 -13.63
N SER A 372 24.03 14.95 -13.49
CA SER A 372 23.08 14.26 -12.63
C SER A 372 23.81 13.39 -11.62
N ASN A 373 23.26 13.31 -10.42
CA ASN A 373 23.69 12.39 -9.38
C ASN A 373 22.47 11.66 -8.83
N GLN A 374 22.58 10.34 -8.65
CA GLN A 374 21.57 9.51 -8.01
C GLN A 374 22.24 8.60 -6.98
N GLN A 375 21.92 8.81 -5.71
CA GLN A 375 22.25 7.89 -4.62
C GLN A 375 21.03 7.03 -4.30
N THR A 376 21.20 5.70 -4.34
CA THR A 376 20.20 4.73 -3.92
C THR A 376 20.75 3.96 -2.72
N ASN A 377 20.18 4.21 -1.55
CA ASN A 377 20.43 3.41 -0.34
C ASN A 377 19.34 2.34 -0.23
N SER A 378 19.70 1.10 0.08
CA SER A 378 18.80 -0.03 0.27
C SER A 378 19.21 -0.80 1.52
N ASN A 379 18.24 -1.14 2.38
CA ASN A 379 18.40 -1.94 3.58
C ASN A 379 17.30 -3.00 3.61
N LYS A 380 17.68 -4.27 3.46
CA LYS A 380 16.78 -5.43 3.50
C LYS A 380 17.10 -6.29 4.71
N SER A 381 16.06 -6.82 5.35
CA SER A 381 16.15 -7.88 6.35
C SER A 381 15.23 -9.05 5.99
N THR A 382 15.63 -10.27 6.28
CA THR A 382 14.85 -11.48 5.97
C THR A 382 15.01 -12.50 7.09
N ALA A 383 13.89 -12.89 7.69
CA ALA A 383 13.84 -13.84 8.78
C ALA A 383 14.13 -15.27 8.30
N ASN A 384 15.21 -15.84 8.83
CA ASN A 384 15.57 -17.25 8.71
C ASN A 384 15.01 -17.97 9.95
N THR A 385 13.88 -18.65 9.77
CA THR A 385 13.06 -19.19 10.86
C THR A 385 13.53 -20.55 11.37
N SER A 386 13.46 -20.77 12.68
CA SER A 386 13.74 -22.09 13.26
C SER A 386 12.63 -23.11 13.01
N SER A 387 13.00 -24.39 12.97
CA SER A 387 12.04 -25.50 12.89
C SER A 387 12.36 -26.66 13.82
N VAL A 388 11.32 -27.30 14.35
CA VAL A 388 11.39 -28.53 15.14
C VAL A 388 10.45 -29.54 14.51
N LYS A 389 10.98 -30.67 14.05
CA LYS A 389 10.26 -31.70 13.30
C LYS A 389 10.42 -33.06 13.97
N THR A 390 9.33 -33.76 14.24
CA THR A 390 9.37 -35.08 14.87
C THR A 390 8.61 -36.14 14.10
N ALA A 391 9.18 -37.34 14.01
CA ALA A 391 8.47 -38.51 13.50
C ALA A 391 7.44 -39.02 14.53
N GLY A 392 7.81 -39.03 15.81
CA GLY A 392 6.89 -39.25 16.94
C GLY A 392 6.35 -37.94 17.52
N ASP A 393 6.09 -37.91 18.82
CA ASP A 393 5.59 -36.72 19.53
C ASP A 393 6.67 -35.63 19.72
N LEU A 394 6.22 -34.39 19.88
CA LEU A 394 7.02 -33.23 20.27
C LEU A 394 6.55 -32.70 21.63
N ASN A 395 7.36 -32.85 22.67
CA ASN A 395 7.09 -32.37 24.02
C ASN A 395 7.99 -31.17 24.35
N ILE A 396 7.41 -30.03 24.71
CA ILE A 396 8.16 -28.86 25.21
C ILE A 396 7.63 -28.47 26.59
N ASN A 397 8.50 -28.44 27.60
CA ASN A 397 8.15 -28.16 29.00
C ASN A 397 9.06 -27.07 29.57
N ALA A 398 8.49 -25.91 29.91
CA ALA A 398 9.23 -24.74 30.37
C ALA A 398 8.46 -23.92 31.44
N GLY A 399 9.06 -22.83 31.92
CA GLY A 399 8.34 -21.70 32.52
C GLY A 399 7.78 -20.76 31.44
N LYS A 400 8.57 -20.40 30.43
CA LYS A 400 8.08 -19.68 29.24
C LYS A 400 8.51 -20.38 27.95
N ILE A 401 7.59 -20.46 26.98
CA ILE A 401 7.93 -20.77 25.58
C ILE A 401 7.78 -19.48 24.76
N SER A 402 8.73 -19.20 23.87
CA SER A 402 8.69 -18.06 22.96
C SER A 402 9.02 -18.52 21.54
N ASN A 403 8.04 -18.49 20.66
CA ASN A 403 8.15 -18.81 19.25
C ASN A 403 8.12 -17.53 18.40
N GLU A 404 8.97 -17.43 17.38
CA GLU A 404 8.98 -16.34 16.40
C GLU A 404 9.05 -16.92 14.97
N GLY A 405 7.92 -16.90 14.25
CA GLY A 405 7.80 -17.45 12.89
C GLY A 405 8.13 -18.94 12.74
N THR A 406 7.97 -19.73 13.80
CA THR A 406 8.52 -21.09 13.88
C THR A 406 7.70 -22.12 13.12
N GLN A 407 8.35 -23.20 12.66
CA GLN A 407 7.66 -24.41 12.20
C GLN A 407 7.82 -25.53 13.24
N LEU A 408 6.75 -25.83 13.99
CA LEU A 408 6.66 -26.99 14.89
C LEU A 408 5.78 -28.06 14.21
N ALA A 409 6.33 -29.25 13.98
CA ALA A 409 5.63 -30.32 13.27
C ALA A 409 5.91 -31.70 13.89
N ALA A 410 4.86 -32.47 14.18
CA ALA A 410 4.95 -33.83 14.68
C ALA A 410 4.15 -34.82 13.82
N GLY A 411 4.69 -36.03 13.63
CA GLY A 411 3.91 -37.19 13.17
C GLY A 411 3.07 -37.79 14.29
N GLY A 412 3.54 -37.65 15.54
CA GLY A 412 2.75 -37.83 16.76
C GLY A 412 2.05 -36.55 17.21
N SER A 413 1.88 -36.39 18.50
CA SER A 413 1.23 -35.26 19.14
C SER A 413 2.21 -34.09 19.34
N VAL A 414 1.71 -32.85 19.42
CA VAL A 414 2.46 -31.72 19.97
C VAL A 414 1.92 -31.39 21.36
N ALA A 415 2.79 -31.36 22.37
CA ALA A 415 2.46 -30.98 23.74
C ALA A 415 3.34 -29.80 24.19
N LEU A 416 2.73 -28.62 24.34
CA LEU A 416 3.41 -27.42 24.86
C LEU A 416 2.92 -27.12 26.27
N LYS A 417 3.84 -27.16 27.24
CA LYS A 417 3.54 -26.92 28.66
C LYS A 417 4.40 -25.78 29.21
N ALA A 418 3.76 -24.75 29.75
CA ALA A 418 4.45 -23.57 30.27
C ALA A 418 3.69 -22.89 31.43
N ASP A 419 4.27 -21.84 32.00
CA ASP A 419 3.50 -20.79 32.68
C ASP A 419 2.97 -19.75 31.68
N SER A 420 3.70 -19.44 30.60
CA SER A 420 3.21 -18.59 29.49
C SER A 420 3.80 -19.00 28.14
N ILE A 421 3.08 -18.71 27.05
CA ILE A 421 3.54 -18.95 25.67
C ILE A 421 3.31 -17.69 24.82
N ASP A 422 4.38 -17.20 24.19
CA ASP A 422 4.32 -16.16 23.16
C ASP A 422 4.59 -16.82 21.78
N ASN A 423 3.66 -16.73 20.84
CA ASN A 423 3.83 -17.16 19.45
C ASN A 423 3.73 -15.94 18.53
N LYS A 424 4.86 -15.33 18.19
CA LYS A 424 4.94 -14.10 17.39
C LYS A 424 5.21 -14.41 15.92
N ALA A 425 4.88 -13.45 15.05
CA ALA A 425 5.30 -13.50 13.66
C ALA A 425 6.71 -12.91 13.51
N ALA A 426 7.62 -13.66 12.85
CA ALA A 426 8.88 -13.09 12.39
C ALA A 426 8.61 -12.09 11.24
N THR A 427 9.53 -11.17 10.96
CA THR A 427 9.30 -10.11 9.96
C THR A 427 10.42 -10.00 8.93
N ASN A 428 10.07 -10.00 7.65
CA ASN A 428 10.93 -9.56 6.55
C ASN A 428 10.72 -8.07 6.29
N THR A 429 11.78 -7.30 6.12
CA THR A 429 11.69 -5.86 5.80
C THR A 429 12.51 -5.50 4.56
N SER A 430 12.09 -4.45 3.85
CA SER A 430 12.89 -3.83 2.80
C SER A 430 12.62 -2.33 2.76
N HIS A 431 13.66 -1.53 2.97
CA HIS A 431 13.67 -0.07 2.95
C HIS A 431 14.61 0.43 1.84
N THR A 432 14.17 1.37 1.02
CA THR A 432 14.96 2.00 -0.04
C THR A 432 14.80 3.51 -0.01
N ASP A 433 15.90 4.26 0.07
CA ASP A 433 15.97 5.72 0.03
C ASP A 433 16.78 6.16 -1.20
N THR A 434 16.08 6.61 -2.24
CA THR A 434 16.65 7.06 -3.51
C THR A 434 16.65 8.59 -3.57
N LYS A 435 17.83 9.21 -3.49
CA LYS A 435 18.03 10.66 -3.62
C LYS A 435 18.63 11.00 -4.98
N SER A 436 18.02 11.95 -5.68
CA SER A 436 18.52 12.45 -6.96
C SER A 436 18.72 13.96 -6.93
N SER A 437 19.71 14.42 -7.67
CA SER A 437 19.96 15.84 -7.94
C SER A 437 20.46 16.00 -9.37
N ASN A 438 19.99 17.02 -10.09
CA ASN A 438 20.45 17.31 -11.44
C ASN A 438 20.47 18.82 -11.71
N TRP A 439 21.36 19.23 -12.61
CA TRP A 439 21.36 20.56 -13.22
C TRP A 439 21.81 20.48 -14.68
N SER A 440 21.30 21.38 -15.53
CA SER A 440 21.80 21.58 -16.89
C SER A 440 21.75 23.04 -17.32
N VAL A 441 22.63 23.39 -18.24
CA VAL A 441 22.65 24.65 -18.98
C VAL A 441 22.68 24.33 -20.47
N ASP A 442 21.73 24.90 -21.19
CA ASP A 442 21.51 24.74 -22.63
C ASP A 442 21.66 26.12 -23.30
N ILE A 443 22.42 26.24 -24.38
CA ILE A 443 22.56 27.46 -25.20
C ILE A 443 22.41 27.09 -26.67
N GLY A 444 21.45 27.69 -27.39
CA GLY A 444 21.18 27.31 -28.79
C GLY A 444 20.72 28.45 -29.70
N ALA A 445 21.42 28.61 -30.82
CA ALA A 445 21.03 29.48 -31.92
C ALA A 445 20.01 28.77 -32.82
N ASN A 446 18.86 29.39 -33.05
CA ASN A 446 17.75 28.76 -33.78
C ASN A 446 16.94 29.75 -34.61
N VAL A 447 16.39 29.22 -35.70
CA VAL A 447 15.34 29.84 -36.50
C VAL A 447 14.01 29.22 -36.08
N ASP A 448 13.14 30.04 -35.52
CA ASP A 448 11.78 29.67 -35.11
C ASP A 448 10.81 30.12 -36.20
N TYR A 449 10.19 29.11 -36.81
CA TYR A 449 9.23 29.24 -37.90
C TYR A 449 7.86 28.68 -37.50
N SER A 450 7.60 28.49 -36.21
CA SER A 450 6.30 28.05 -35.67
C SER A 450 5.15 28.95 -36.16
N LYS A 451 5.42 30.25 -36.36
CA LYS A 451 4.53 31.27 -36.97
C LYS A 451 4.13 30.98 -38.43
N ILE A 452 4.87 30.11 -39.13
CA ILE A 452 4.63 29.66 -40.51
C ILE A 452 3.95 28.28 -40.50
N THR A 453 4.52 27.36 -39.73
CA THR A 453 4.22 25.92 -39.80
C THR A 453 3.05 25.49 -38.93
N ARG A 454 2.89 26.02 -37.70
CA ARG A 454 1.76 25.64 -36.83
C ARG A 454 0.40 26.07 -37.40
N PRO A 455 0.25 27.20 -38.14
CA PRO A 455 -0.96 27.46 -38.92
C PRO A 455 -1.24 26.38 -39.98
N VAL A 456 -0.22 25.96 -40.74
CA VAL A 456 -0.34 24.93 -41.80
C VAL A 456 -0.61 23.56 -41.20
N GLU A 457 0.03 23.19 -40.09
CA GLU A 457 -0.22 21.96 -39.34
C GLU A 457 -1.67 21.88 -38.86
N LYS A 458 -2.21 22.99 -38.32
CA LYS A 458 -3.61 23.09 -37.90
C LYS A 458 -4.58 22.98 -39.08
N ALA A 459 -4.22 23.50 -40.26
CA ALA A 459 -5.00 23.35 -41.48
C ALA A 459 -5.02 21.88 -41.97
N VAL A 460 -3.86 21.24 -42.14
CA VAL A 460 -3.75 19.83 -42.61
C VAL A 460 -4.39 18.86 -41.62
N SER A 461 -4.22 19.09 -40.31
CA SER A 461 -4.90 18.32 -39.25
C SER A 461 -6.43 18.50 -39.25
N GLY A 462 -6.93 19.59 -39.85
CA GLY A 462 -8.36 19.80 -40.10
C GLY A 462 -8.88 19.03 -41.33
N VAL A 463 -8.07 18.93 -42.38
CA VAL A 463 -8.40 18.18 -43.61
C VAL A 463 -8.54 16.69 -43.33
N ILE A 464 -7.58 16.09 -42.61
CA ILE A 464 -7.64 14.66 -42.22
C ILE A 464 -8.80 14.39 -41.23
N LYS A 465 -9.28 15.41 -40.52
CA LYS A 465 -10.50 15.39 -39.70
C LYS A 465 -11.77 15.80 -40.47
N GLY A 466 -11.76 15.68 -41.80
CA GLY A 466 -12.95 15.75 -42.66
C GLY A 466 -13.42 17.14 -43.07
N LYS A 467 -12.63 18.21 -42.86
CA LYS A 467 -12.98 19.56 -43.33
C LYS A 467 -12.31 19.89 -44.66
N VAL A 468 -13.09 19.87 -45.75
CA VAL A 468 -12.64 20.22 -47.10
C VAL A 468 -13.55 21.31 -47.70
N SER A 469 -13.18 22.57 -47.48
CA SER A 469 -13.75 23.75 -48.15
C SER A 469 -12.78 24.93 -48.03
N GLU A 470 -12.57 25.65 -49.13
CA GLU A 470 -11.80 26.91 -49.26
C GLU A 470 -10.34 26.88 -48.77
N VAL A 471 -9.45 26.34 -49.63
CA VAL A 471 -7.98 26.33 -49.49
C VAL A 471 -7.34 27.69 -49.89
N SER A 472 -8.14 28.77 -49.96
CA SER A 472 -7.82 29.99 -50.73
C SER A 472 -7.50 31.23 -49.88
N ALA A 473 -6.94 31.06 -48.68
CA ALA A 473 -6.60 32.18 -47.78
C ALA A 473 -5.38 31.92 -46.87
N LEU A 474 -4.19 31.71 -47.44
CA LEU A 474 -2.90 31.70 -46.71
C LEU A 474 -2.44 33.12 -46.31
N GLY A 475 -3.36 33.93 -45.77
CA GLY A 475 -3.11 35.32 -45.39
C GLY A 475 -2.55 35.44 -43.97
N GLY A 476 -1.29 35.91 -43.84
CA GLY A 476 -0.67 36.17 -42.55
C GLY A 476 0.34 35.11 -42.09
N ILE A 477 1.16 34.57 -43.00
CA ILE A 477 2.38 33.85 -42.62
C ILE A 477 3.31 34.83 -41.89
N GLY A 478 3.57 34.60 -40.60
CA GLY A 478 4.50 35.43 -39.83
C GLY A 478 5.95 35.19 -40.24
N ALA A 479 6.81 36.21 -40.15
CA ALA A 479 8.23 36.07 -40.44
C ALA A 479 8.89 35.02 -39.51
N PRO A 480 9.83 34.21 -40.02
CA PRO A 480 10.64 33.34 -39.17
C PRO A 480 11.63 34.21 -38.39
N ASN A 481 11.72 34.04 -37.07
CA ASN A 481 12.64 34.83 -36.26
C ASN A 481 13.94 34.07 -35.96
N VAL A 482 15.04 34.82 -35.87
CA VAL A 482 16.37 34.28 -35.56
C VAL A 482 16.72 34.70 -34.14
N GLY A 483 17.07 33.72 -33.30
CA GLY A 483 17.29 33.97 -31.88
C GLY A 483 18.28 33.04 -31.20
N ILE A 484 18.73 33.48 -30.03
CA ILE A 484 19.56 32.71 -29.10
C ILE A 484 18.70 32.35 -27.89
N ASP A 485 18.50 31.05 -27.67
CA ASP A 485 17.89 30.49 -26.48
C ASP A 485 18.99 30.21 -25.44
N VAL A 486 18.74 30.56 -24.17
CA VAL A 486 19.50 30.13 -22.99
C VAL A 486 18.52 29.51 -22.01
N GLN A 487 18.81 28.30 -21.53
CA GLN A 487 17.95 27.56 -20.61
C GLN A 487 18.78 26.96 -19.48
N VAL A 488 18.30 27.11 -18.25
CA VAL A 488 18.90 26.56 -17.03
C VAL A 488 17.85 25.71 -16.31
N LYS A 489 18.24 24.52 -15.89
CA LYS A 489 17.40 23.59 -15.12
C LYS A 489 18.14 23.15 -13.88
N ALA A 490 17.39 22.98 -12.79
CA ALA A 490 17.87 22.34 -11.56
C ALA A 490 16.72 21.55 -10.91
N GLY A 491 17.03 20.42 -10.28
CA GLY A 491 16.02 19.65 -9.59
C GLY A 491 16.59 18.66 -8.59
N ASN A 492 15.80 18.36 -7.56
CA ASN A 492 16.10 17.41 -6.50
C ASN A 492 14.90 16.46 -6.30
N GLY A 493 15.18 15.19 -6.05
CA GLY A 493 14.18 14.19 -5.73
C GLY A 493 14.60 13.32 -4.56
N GLN A 494 13.62 12.84 -3.80
CA GLN A 494 13.79 11.78 -2.82
C GLN A 494 12.61 10.80 -2.92
N GLY A 495 12.89 9.52 -3.13
CA GLY A 495 11.92 8.43 -3.11
C GLY A 495 12.25 7.45 -2.00
N ILE A 496 11.42 7.39 -0.96
CA ILE A 496 11.47 6.40 0.10
C ILE A 496 10.46 5.29 -0.23
N SER A 497 10.84 4.03 -0.04
CA SER A 497 9.95 2.88 -0.14
C SER A 497 10.25 1.90 0.99
N ASP A 498 9.24 1.57 1.76
CA ASP A 498 9.27 0.62 2.87
C ASP A 498 8.31 -0.53 2.61
N SER A 499 8.66 -1.72 3.09
CA SER A 499 7.76 -2.87 3.12
C SER A 499 8.10 -3.81 4.27
N SER A 500 7.06 -4.45 4.79
CA SER A 500 7.11 -5.46 5.86
C SER A 500 6.28 -6.67 5.44
N LYS A 501 6.78 -7.88 5.67
CA LYS A 501 5.99 -9.11 5.50
C LYS A 501 6.15 -10.02 6.70
N ALA A 502 5.03 -10.37 7.32
CA ALA A 502 5.00 -11.24 8.49
C ALA A 502 5.10 -12.73 8.08
N ILE A 503 5.90 -13.49 8.83
CA ILE A 503 6.00 -14.95 8.77
C ILE A 503 5.46 -15.49 10.08
N VAL A 504 4.26 -16.06 10.04
CA VAL A 504 3.54 -16.55 11.23
C VAL A 504 4.10 -17.86 11.75
N SER A 505 3.90 -18.13 13.05
CA SER A 505 4.24 -19.43 13.63
C SER A 505 3.23 -20.50 13.22
N GLN A 506 3.71 -21.70 12.91
CA GLN A 506 2.91 -22.86 12.48
C GLN A 506 3.14 -24.03 13.43
N ILE A 507 2.05 -24.63 13.93
CA ILE A 507 2.06 -25.74 14.88
C ILE A 507 1.18 -26.86 14.32
N SER A 508 1.78 -28.01 14.06
CA SER A 508 1.11 -29.13 13.40
C SER A 508 1.42 -30.48 14.04
N GLY A 509 0.43 -31.36 14.10
CA GLY A 509 0.56 -32.68 14.70
C GLY A 509 -0.64 -33.58 14.40
N LYS A 510 -0.60 -34.80 14.94
CA LYS A 510 -1.80 -35.62 15.10
C LYS A 510 -2.77 -34.91 16.04
N ASP A 511 -2.41 -34.79 17.31
CA ASP A 511 -3.17 -34.06 18.32
C ASP A 511 -2.32 -32.90 18.86
N ILE A 512 -2.91 -31.74 19.12
CA ILE A 512 -2.21 -30.57 19.69
C ILE A 512 -2.76 -30.27 21.07
N ASN A 513 -1.88 -30.21 22.07
CA ASN A 513 -2.23 -30.01 23.48
C ASN A 513 -1.40 -28.86 24.06
N ILE A 514 -2.06 -27.74 24.37
CA ILE A 514 -1.44 -26.55 24.95
C ILE A 514 -1.91 -26.43 26.40
N ASN A 515 -0.98 -26.29 27.34
CA ASN A 515 -1.26 -26.16 28.78
C ASN A 515 -0.42 -25.03 29.38
N THR A 516 -1.04 -23.89 29.68
CA THR A 516 -0.41 -22.72 30.30
C THR A 516 -1.14 -22.32 31.59
N LYS A 517 -0.39 -21.81 32.58
CA LYS A 517 -1.00 -21.24 33.80
C LYS A 517 -1.48 -19.80 33.59
N GLY A 518 -0.76 -19.04 32.78
CA GLY A 518 -1.06 -17.68 32.35
C GLY A 518 -1.34 -17.62 30.84
N ALA A 519 -1.10 -16.46 30.23
CA ALA A 519 -1.47 -16.18 28.86
C ALA A 519 -0.82 -17.11 27.82
N LEU A 520 -1.64 -17.47 26.82
CA LEU A 520 -1.22 -17.89 25.49
C LEU A 520 -1.45 -16.69 24.55
N SER A 521 -0.38 -16.08 24.05
CA SER A 521 -0.43 -14.92 23.17
C SER A 521 0.05 -15.30 21.77
N ASP A 522 -0.87 -15.35 20.82
CA ASP A 522 -0.65 -15.67 19.42
C ASP A 522 -0.76 -14.42 18.52
N GLN A 523 0.14 -14.34 17.55
CA GLN A 523 0.10 -13.38 16.45
C GLN A 523 -0.01 -14.15 15.13
N ALA A 524 -1.26 -14.31 14.68
CA ALA A 524 -1.66 -15.04 13.49
C ALA A 524 -1.15 -16.49 13.39
N THR A 525 -0.89 -17.13 14.54
CA THR A 525 -0.47 -18.53 14.65
C THR A 525 -1.44 -19.46 13.92
N GLN A 526 -0.89 -20.49 13.27
CA GLN A 526 -1.64 -21.48 12.50
C GLN A 526 -1.51 -22.86 13.14
N TYR A 527 -2.57 -23.33 13.79
CA TYR A 527 -2.68 -24.66 14.38
C TYR A 527 -3.35 -25.64 13.41
N LYS A 528 -2.78 -26.85 13.25
CA LYS A 528 -3.30 -27.90 12.37
C LYS A 528 -3.16 -29.29 12.98
N ALA A 529 -4.27 -29.86 13.46
CA ALA A 529 -4.36 -31.22 13.98
C ALA A 529 -5.07 -32.17 13.01
N ASP A 530 -4.54 -33.38 12.83
CA ASP A 530 -5.26 -34.49 12.18
C ASP A 530 -6.24 -35.24 13.11
N GLY A 531 -6.16 -34.94 14.41
CA GLY A 531 -7.09 -35.30 15.47
C GLY A 531 -7.72 -34.05 16.09
N ALA A 532 -7.46 -33.80 17.37
CA ALA A 532 -8.04 -32.70 18.13
C ALA A 532 -7.02 -31.59 18.50
N VAL A 533 -7.54 -30.39 18.77
CA VAL A 533 -6.78 -29.30 19.43
C VAL A 533 -7.37 -29.03 20.81
N ASN A 534 -6.56 -29.20 21.86
CA ASN A 534 -6.91 -28.89 23.24
C ASN A 534 -6.04 -27.71 23.73
N ILE A 535 -6.67 -26.65 24.25
CA ILE A 535 -6.00 -25.50 24.84
C ILE A 535 -6.55 -25.30 26.26
N GLN A 536 -5.65 -25.24 27.23
CA GLN A 536 -5.91 -24.86 28.62
C GLN A 536 -4.97 -23.71 28.96
N ALA A 537 -5.50 -22.53 29.29
CA ALA A 537 -4.70 -21.33 29.52
C ALA A 537 -5.24 -20.42 30.62
N GLY A 538 -4.46 -19.43 31.05
CA GLY A 538 -4.95 -18.31 31.85
C GLY A 538 -5.84 -17.38 31.01
N SER A 539 -5.33 -16.94 29.86
CA SER A 539 -6.07 -16.25 28.78
C SER A 539 -5.57 -16.74 27.42
N HIS A 540 -6.33 -16.51 26.35
CA HIS A 540 -5.90 -16.78 24.97
C HIS A 540 -6.19 -15.61 24.04
N ASP A 541 -5.15 -14.96 23.55
CA ASP A 541 -5.25 -13.91 22.52
C ASP A 541 -4.72 -14.43 21.19
N LEU A 542 -5.52 -14.36 20.12
CA LEU A 542 -5.13 -14.69 18.74
C LEU A 542 -5.33 -13.45 17.85
N SER A 543 -4.35 -12.55 17.90
CA SER A 543 -4.29 -11.31 17.12
C SER A 543 -3.91 -11.56 15.66
N ALA A 544 -4.17 -10.59 14.78
CA ALA A 544 -3.67 -10.62 13.41
C ALA A 544 -2.20 -10.17 13.33
N ALA A 545 -1.52 -10.61 12.28
CA ALA A 545 -0.27 -10.01 11.80
C ALA A 545 -0.59 -9.12 10.58
N ALA A 546 0.38 -8.34 10.10
CA ALA A 546 0.18 -7.47 8.94
C ALA A 546 1.35 -7.55 7.94
N ASN A 547 1.02 -7.54 6.65
CA ASN A 547 1.95 -7.19 5.58
C ASN A 547 1.77 -5.70 5.29
N THR A 548 2.82 -4.89 5.43
CA THR A 548 2.76 -3.46 5.12
C THR A 548 3.61 -3.09 3.91
N GLN A 549 3.18 -2.06 3.18
CA GLN A 549 3.93 -1.45 2.09
C GLN A 549 3.66 0.05 2.12
N SER A 550 4.69 0.89 2.06
CA SER A 550 4.53 2.33 1.95
C SER A 550 5.57 2.94 1.04
N SER A 551 5.19 3.98 0.29
CA SER A 551 6.10 4.74 -0.57
C SER A 551 5.87 6.23 -0.35
N THR A 552 6.93 7.03 -0.41
CA THR A 552 6.84 8.49 -0.39
C THR A 552 7.83 9.06 -1.39
N GLN A 553 7.35 9.79 -2.38
CA GLN A 553 8.17 10.49 -3.37
C GLN A 553 8.01 11.99 -3.17
N ASN A 554 9.11 12.71 -3.07
CA ASN A 554 9.14 14.16 -2.97
C ASN A 554 10.08 14.71 -4.05
N THR A 555 9.62 15.68 -4.84
CA THR A 555 10.39 16.25 -5.95
C THR A 555 10.26 17.76 -6.01
N VAL A 556 11.40 18.44 -6.09
CA VAL A 556 11.52 19.90 -6.25
C VAL A 556 12.21 20.17 -7.58
N GLN A 557 11.61 21.03 -8.41
CA GLN A 557 12.11 21.33 -9.75
C GLN A 557 12.09 22.84 -10.01
N GLY A 558 13.12 23.34 -10.70
CA GLY A 558 13.25 24.73 -11.12
C GLY A 558 13.79 24.84 -12.55
N GLN A 559 13.22 25.76 -13.32
CA GLN A 559 13.63 26.08 -14.69
C GLN A 559 13.66 27.59 -14.88
N ALA A 560 14.68 28.10 -15.56
CA ALA A 560 14.74 29.44 -16.10
C ALA A 560 15.08 29.38 -17.60
N ASP A 561 14.37 30.16 -18.41
CA ASP A 561 14.56 30.27 -19.85
C ASP A 561 14.67 31.75 -20.23
N ALA A 562 15.61 32.10 -21.09
CA ALA A 562 15.76 33.43 -21.67
C ALA A 562 16.00 33.32 -23.18
N ARG A 563 15.43 34.23 -23.97
CA ARG A 563 15.58 34.27 -25.43
C ARG A 563 15.73 35.70 -25.91
N VAL A 564 16.75 35.94 -26.74
CA VAL A 564 16.95 37.21 -27.46
C VAL A 564 16.83 36.94 -28.95
N TYR A 565 15.98 37.67 -29.66
CA TYR A 565 15.68 37.41 -31.07
C TYR A 565 15.26 38.66 -31.86
N THR A 566 15.38 38.56 -33.18
CA THR A 566 14.99 39.58 -34.17
C THR A 566 14.08 38.96 -35.24
N GLU A 567 13.08 39.71 -35.70
CA GLU A 567 12.13 39.31 -36.75
C GLU A 567 12.34 40.06 -38.08
N THR A 568 13.03 41.20 -38.08
CA THR A 568 13.35 41.99 -39.29
C THR A 568 14.84 42.19 -39.55
N GLY A 569 15.71 41.94 -38.56
CA GLY A 569 17.13 42.31 -38.57
C GLY A 569 17.41 43.69 -37.96
N GLU A 570 16.38 44.50 -37.67
CA GLU A 570 16.49 45.84 -37.08
C GLU A 570 15.81 45.95 -35.70
N ASP A 571 15.08 44.92 -35.27
CA ASP A 571 14.35 44.84 -34.01
C ASP A 571 15.05 43.91 -32.99
N VAL A 572 15.02 44.28 -31.70
CA VAL A 572 15.54 43.42 -30.62
C VAL A 572 14.43 43.12 -29.62
N ASN A 573 14.13 41.84 -29.44
CA ASN A 573 13.11 41.36 -28.53
C ASN A 573 13.72 40.42 -27.49
N VAL A 574 13.30 40.55 -26.23
CA VAL A 574 13.83 39.82 -25.08
C VAL A 574 12.68 39.19 -24.30
N ASN A 575 12.65 37.86 -24.28
CA ASN A 575 11.69 37.08 -23.50
C ASN A 575 12.43 36.32 -22.39
N ALA A 576 11.89 36.35 -21.18
CA ALA A 576 12.38 35.59 -20.03
C ALA A 576 11.22 34.88 -19.32
N SER A 577 11.45 33.65 -18.85
CA SER A 577 10.48 32.92 -18.05
C SER A 577 11.12 32.04 -16.99
N GLY A 578 10.46 31.92 -15.85
CA GLY A 578 10.84 31.03 -14.76
C GLY A 578 9.70 30.09 -14.40
N LYS A 579 10.03 28.88 -13.93
CA LYS A 579 9.09 27.93 -13.33
C LYS A 579 9.72 27.30 -12.09
N GLY A 580 8.91 27.03 -11.10
CA GLY A 580 9.30 26.27 -9.91
C GLY A 580 8.15 25.43 -9.40
N GLY A 581 8.44 24.29 -8.78
CA GLY A 581 7.41 23.47 -8.15
C GLY A 581 7.95 22.43 -7.18
N ASN A 582 7.09 22.02 -6.25
CA ASN A 582 7.28 20.92 -5.33
C ASN A 582 6.10 19.94 -5.48
N GLN A 583 6.37 18.64 -5.55
CA GLN A 583 5.36 17.60 -5.59
C GLN A 583 5.75 16.47 -4.64
N THR A 584 4.86 16.18 -3.70
CA THR A 584 4.93 15.08 -2.75
C THR A 584 3.80 14.09 -3.01
N THR A 585 4.09 12.80 -3.13
CA THR A 585 3.11 11.72 -3.17
C THR A 585 3.46 10.70 -2.11
N ALA A 586 2.46 10.13 -1.42
CA ALA A 586 2.69 9.09 -0.43
C ALA A 586 1.56 8.06 -0.42
N SER A 587 1.90 6.78 -0.37
CA SER A 587 0.97 5.66 -0.23
C SER A 587 1.37 4.76 0.93
N SER A 588 0.38 4.08 1.51
CA SER A 588 0.55 3.07 2.55
C SER A 588 -0.56 2.02 2.43
N GLN A 589 -0.21 0.75 2.59
CA GLN A 589 -1.12 -0.39 2.62
C GLN A 589 -0.72 -1.30 3.77
N SER A 590 -1.71 -1.89 4.44
CA SER A 590 -1.54 -2.90 5.48
C SER A 590 -2.60 -3.98 5.29
N ASP A 591 -2.19 -5.15 4.80
CA ASP A 591 -3.06 -6.32 4.63
C ASP A 591 -2.93 -7.23 5.86
N ALA A 592 -4.05 -7.56 6.51
CA ALA A 592 -4.09 -8.43 7.67
C ALA A 592 -3.88 -9.90 7.27
N ILE A 593 -3.08 -10.60 8.08
CA ILE A 593 -2.93 -12.06 8.08
C ILE A 593 -3.56 -12.54 9.38
N THR A 594 -4.59 -13.36 9.29
CA THR A 594 -5.34 -13.84 10.47
C THR A 594 -4.85 -15.19 10.96
N GLY A 595 -5.07 -15.47 12.25
CA GLY A 595 -4.78 -16.76 12.86
C GLY A 595 -5.75 -17.85 12.43
N SER A 596 -5.37 -19.12 12.64
CA SER A 596 -6.29 -20.24 12.40
C SER A 596 -6.07 -21.43 13.33
N ILE A 597 -7.17 -22.11 13.66
CA ILE A 597 -7.18 -23.33 14.47
C ILE A 597 -7.97 -24.39 13.72
N ASN A 598 -7.28 -25.37 13.14
CA ASN A 598 -7.89 -26.42 12.34
C ASN A 598 -7.68 -27.79 12.99
N ALA A 599 -8.76 -28.53 13.18
CA ALA A 599 -8.76 -29.90 13.68
C ALA A 599 -9.71 -30.76 12.85
N LYS A 600 -9.60 -32.09 12.94
CA LYS A 600 -10.54 -33.03 12.30
C LYS A 600 -11.57 -33.63 13.26
N GLN A 601 -11.21 -33.73 14.54
CA GLN A 601 -11.95 -34.49 15.56
C GLN A 601 -12.41 -33.64 16.75
N GLY A 602 -12.25 -32.31 16.70
CA GLY A 602 -12.70 -31.39 17.76
C GLY A 602 -11.70 -30.30 18.12
N ILE A 603 -12.23 -29.18 18.63
CA ILE A 603 -11.45 -28.08 19.22
C ILE A 603 -12.02 -27.80 20.61
N ASN A 604 -11.16 -27.71 21.62
CA ASN A 604 -11.56 -27.51 23.01
C ASN A 604 -10.64 -26.50 23.70
N ILE A 605 -11.10 -25.26 23.85
CA ILE A 605 -10.36 -24.13 24.45
C ILE A 605 -11.00 -23.77 25.79
N ASN A 606 -10.20 -23.78 26.86
CA ASN A 606 -10.64 -23.47 28.21
C ASN A 606 -9.69 -22.44 28.81
N VAL A 607 -10.20 -21.25 29.14
CA VAL A 607 -9.40 -20.15 29.72
C VAL A 607 -9.99 -19.64 31.03
N GLN A 608 -9.14 -19.17 31.94
CA GLN A 608 -9.53 -18.74 33.28
C GLN A 608 -10.07 -17.30 33.31
N ASP A 609 -9.51 -16.40 32.51
CA ASP A 609 -10.03 -15.06 32.25
C ASP A 609 -10.56 -14.97 30.82
N HIS A 610 -9.96 -14.21 29.91
CA HIS A 610 -10.53 -13.89 28.59
C HIS A 610 -10.00 -14.73 27.42
N ALA A 611 -10.80 -14.80 26.36
CA ALA A 611 -10.41 -15.30 25.03
C ALA A 611 -10.72 -14.25 23.94
N SER A 612 -9.73 -13.90 23.12
CA SER A 612 -9.84 -12.87 22.08
C SER A 612 -9.31 -13.38 20.74
N TYR A 613 -10.07 -13.19 19.66
CA TYR A 613 -9.75 -13.72 18.33
C TYR A 613 -9.98 -12.65 17.26
N GLU A 614 -8.92 -12.20 16.59
CA GLU A 614 -8.98 -11.18 15.54
C GLU A 614 -9.05 -11.84 14.15
N GLY A 615 -10.18 -11.70 13.45
CA GLY A 615 -10.41 -12.22 12.10
C GLY A 615 -10.16 -13.73 11.90
N SER A 616 -10.07 -14.50 13.00
CA SER A 616 -9.47 -15.82 13.02
C SER A 616 -10.39 -16.91 12.47
N GLN A 617 -9.79 -17.95 11.87
CA GLN A 617 -10.52 -19.04 11.20
C GLN A 617 -10.42 -20.32 12.03
N ILE A 618 -11.51 -20.75 12.66
CA ILE A 618 -11.57 -21.90 13.58
C ILE A 618 -12.45 -23.00 12.95
N ASN A 619 -11.95 -24.23 12.83
CA ASN A 619 -12.66 -25.34 12.19
C ASN A 619 -12.35 -26.68 12.88
N ALA A 620 -13.35 -27.29 13.53
CA ALA A 620 -13.24 -28.57 14.23
C ALA A 620 -13.47 -29.82 13.36
N GLY A 621 -13.77 -29.66 12.06
CA GLY A 621 -14.00 -30.75 11.12
C GLY A 621 -15.27 -31.54 11.42
N GLU A 622 -15.14 -32.85 11.66
CA GLU A 622 -16.26 -33.70 12.09
C GLU A 622 -16.64 -33.45 13.57
N GLY A 623 -15.73 -32.88 14.37
CA GLY A 623 -15.93 -32.62 15.79
C GLY A 623 -16.70 -31.33 16.12
N LYS A 624 -16.82 -31.05 17.42
CA LYS A 624 -17.39 -29.82 17.98
C LYS A 624 -16.29 -28.78 18.23
N THR A 625 -16.59 -27.51 18.02
CA THR A 625 -15.76 -26.39 18.50
C THR A 625 -16.28 -25.95 19.87
N ILE A 626 -15.45 -25.97 20.91
CA ILE A 626 -15.80 -25.62 22.28
C ILE A 626 -14.84 -24.53 22.78
N ILE A 627 -15.37 -23.43 23.29
CA ILE A 627 -14.62 -22.28 23.81
C ILE A 627 -15.27 -21.80 25.12
N HIS A 628 -14.64 -22.09 26.26
CA HIS A 628 -15.11 -21.69 27.58
C HIS A 628 -14.12 -20.70 28.21
N ALA A 629 -14.63 -19.58 28.73
CA ALA A 629 -13.85 -18.52 29.39
C ALA A 629 -14.50 -18.12 30.72
N GLY A 630 -13.70 -17.95 31.78
CA GLY A 630 -14.17 -17.40 33.06
C GLY A 630 -14.43 -15.88 33.02
N GLY A 631 -13.84 -15.20 32.04
CA GLY A 631 -14.09 -13.81 31.68
C GLY A 631 -14.74 -13.69 30.31
N ASP A 632 -14.34 -12.66 29.56
CA ASP A 632 -14.95 -12.24 28.30
C ASP A 632 -14.51 -13.12 27.11
N VAL A 633 -15.37 -13.24 26.09
CA VAL A 633 -15.02 -13.87 24.80
C VAL A 633 -15.28 -12.89 23.65
N ARG A 634 -14.28 -12.67 22.80
CA ARG A 634 -14.33 -11.70 21.69
C ARG A 634 -13.91 -12.31 20.36
N PHE A 635 -14.70 -12.06 19.33
CA PHE A 635 -14.35 -12.30 17.92
C PHE A 635 -14.41 -10.97 17.18
N ASP A 636 -13.33 -10.19 17.26
CA ASP A 636 -13.19 -8.90 16.60
C ASP A 636 -12.76 -9.08 15.13
N GLN A 637 -13.06 -8.11 14.27
CA GLN A 637 -12.58 -8.15 12.88
C GLN A 637 -11.10 -7.73 12.78
N ALA A 638 -10.34 -8.40 11.92
CA ALA A 638 -9.09 -7.84 11.42
C ALA A 638 -9.38 -6.84 10.28
N ASN A 639 -8.41 -5.99 9.91
CA ASN A 639 -8.62 -4.93 8.93
C ASN A 639 -7.52 -4.86 7.87
N ASN A 640 -7.91 -4.98 6.59
CA ASN A 640 -7.06 -4.58 5.46
C ASN A 640 -7.23 -3.07 5.25
N SER A 641 -6.16 -2.29 5.29
CA SER A 641 -6.23 -0.84 5.07
C SER A 641 -5.35 -0.36 3.91
N GLN A 642 -5.81 0.68 3.22
CA GLN A 642 -5.09 1.36 2.15
C GLN A 642 -5.26 2.88 2.33
N ASN A 643 -4.17 3.62 2.15
CA ASN A 643 -4.12 5.08 2.18
C ASN A 643 -3.25 5.56 1.02
N ALA A 644 -3.68 6.59 0.32
CA ALA A 644 -2.89 7.27 -0.71
C ALA A 644 -3.14 8.77 -0.63
N SER A 645 -2.09 9.56 -0.83
CA SER A 645 -2.12 11.02 -0.80
C SER A 645 -1.19 11.61 -1.86
N SER A 646 -1.54 12.78 -2.35
CA SER A 646 -0.68 13.60 -3.19
C SER A 646 -0.91 15.08 -2.93
N ASN A 647 0.16 15.86 -2.99
CA ASN A 647 0.17 17.29 -2.80
C ASN A 647 1.18 17.91 -3.75
N SER A 648 0.78 18.86 -4.59
CA SER A 648 1.69 19.59 -5.47
C SER A 648 1.41 21.08 -5.47
N VAL A 649 2.49 21.85 -5.56
CA VAL A 649 2.52 23.31 -5.59
C VAL A 649 3.45 23.72 -6.71
N GLY A 650 2.97 24.49 -7.69
CA GLY A 650 3.74 24.94 -8.85
C GLY A 650 3.46 26.40 -9.18
N GLY A 651 4.46 27.08 -9.75
CA GLY A 651 4.36 28.48 -10.17
C GLY A 651 5.18 28.75 -11.44
N ASN A 652 4.70 29.68 -12.25
CA ASN A 652 5.35 30.14 -13.47
C ASN A 652 5.28 31.66 -13.63
N ALA A 653 6.35 32.27 -14.09
CA ALA A 653 6.44 33.69 -14.43
C ALA A 653 7.01 33.88 -15.84
N LYS A 654 6.54 34.90 -16.57
CA LYS A 654 6.96 35.27 -17.92
C LYS A 654 7.02 36.79 -18.07
N LEU A 655 8.03 37.29 -18.77
CA LEU A 655 8.28 38.70 -19.08
C LEU A 655 8.77 38.81 -20.52
N ASN A 656 8.12 39.65 -21.33
CA ASN A 656 8.46 39.90 -22.73
C ASN A 656 8.64 41.41 -22.96
N VAL A 657 9.74 41.80 -23.60
CA VAL A 657 10.12 43.20 -23.86
C VAL A 657 10.59 43.35 -25.31
N ASN A 658 9.94 44.24 -26.07
CA ASN A 658 10.28 44.54 -27.46
C ASN A 658 10.90 45.94 -27.56
N VAL A 659 12.03 46.09 -28.25
CA VAL A 659 12.77 47.35 -28.36
C VAL A 659 12.63 47.94 -29.77
N SER A 660 11.42 48.45 -30.05
CA SER A 660 11.12 49.32 -31.20
C SER A 660 10.34 50.55 -30.74
N SER A 661 10.14 51.54 -31.61
CA SER A 661 9.87 52.95 -31.24
C SER A 661 8.49 53.29 -30.62
N SER A 662 7.75 52.30 -30.12
CA SER A 662 6.61 52.51 -29.20
C SER A 662 6.54 51.39 -28.16
N ALA A 663 6.94 51.69 -26.93
CA ALA A 663 7.09 50.70 -25.87
C ALA A 663 5.74 50.06 -25.46
N SER A 664 5.62 48.75 -25.68
CA SER A 664 4.54 47.91 -25.16
C SER A 664 5.13 46.60 -24.62
N GLY A 665 4.96 46.36 -23.33
CA GLY A 665 5.54 45.21 -22.62
C GLY A 665 4.46 44.31 -22.03
N GLY A 666 4.76 43.01 -21.94
CA GLY A 666 3.83 42.00 -21.41
C GLY A 666 4.47 41.16 -20.32
N ALA A 667 3.83 41.09 -19.15
CA ALA A 667 4.21 40.24 -18.04
C ALA A 667 3.03 39.35 -17.62
N GLY A 668 3.30 38.09 -17.27
CA GLY A 668 2.28 37.13 -16.86
C GLY A 668 2.81 36.17 -15.81
N VAL A 669 2.03 35.97 -14.75
CA VAL A 669 2.31 35.04 -13.64
C VAL A 669 1.15 34.07 -13.53
N GLY A 670 1.41 32.83 -13.11
CA GLY A 670 0.40 31.82 -12.80
C GLY A 670 0.90 30.86 -11.72
N GLY A 671 -0.01 30.32 -10.92
CA GLY A 671 0.31 29.35 -9.86
C GLY A 671 -0.82 28.35 -9.64
N GLN A 672 -0.44 27.11 -9.33
CA GLN A 672 -1.31 25.96 -9.19
C GLN A 672 -1.00 25.21 -7.89
N VAL A 673 -2.04 24.84 -7.15
CA VAL A 673 -1.96 23.96 -5.96
C VAL A 673 -2.99 22.86 -6.11
N ASN A 674 -2.56 21.61 -5.97
CA ASN A 674 -3.42 20.42 -6.04
C ASN A 674 -3.18 19.56 -4.79
N SER A 675 -4.25 19.05 -4.18
CA SER A 675 -4.18 18.06 -3.10
C SER A 675 -5.18 16.93 -3.33
N SER A 676 -4.86 15.73 -2.85
CA SER A 676 -5.83 14.64 -2.73
C SER A 676 -5.39 13.60 -1.71
N GLU A 677 -6.37 12.97 -1.07
CA GLU A 677 -6.21 11.84 -0.15
C GLU A 677 -7.32 10.80 -0.41
N SER A 678 -7.02 9.53 -0.24
CA SER A 678 -8.00 8.44 -0.25
C SER A 678 -7.61 7.34 0.73
N LYS A 679 -8.51 7.01 1.64
CA LYS A 679 -8.40 5.94 2.63
C LYS A 679 -9.49 4.89 2.42
N SER A 680 -9.19 3.64 2.74
CA SER A 680 -10.18 2.57 2.85
C SER A 680 -9.74 1.50 3.85
N SER A 681 -10.70 0.93 4.58
CA SER A 681 -10.54 -0.20 5.48
C SER A 681 -11.60 -1.26 5.16
N THR A 682 -11.18 -2.51 4.96
CA THR A 682 -12.05 -3.65 4.66
C THR A 682 -11.95 -4.67 5.79
N ALA A 683 -13.10 -5.09 6.32
CA ALA A 683 -13.19 -6.07 7.39
C ALA A 683 -12.77 -7.46 6.93
N VAL A 684 -11.94 -8.12 7.73
CA VAL A 684 -11.57 -9.53 7.61
C VAL A 684 -12.12 -10.24 8.84
N VAL A 685 -13.31 -10.82 8.69
CA VAL A 685 -14.10 -11.39 9.80
C VAL A 685 -13.74 -12.85 10.09
N GLY A 686 -13.88 -13.24 11.36
CA GLY A 686 -13.61 -14.61 11.81
C GLY A 686 -14.67 -15.64 11.40
N SER A 687 -14.29 -16.91 11.37
CA SER A 687 -15.19 -18.04 11.10
C SER A 687 -15.10 -19.12 12.18
N LEU A 688 -16.22 -19.81 12.44
CA LEU A 688 -16.29 -20.96 13.34
C LEU A 688 -17.08 -22.10 12.68
N ASP A 689 -16.39 -23.16 12.27
CA ASP A 689 -16.98 -24.35 11.66
C ASP A 689 -16.80 -25.58 12.57
N GLY A 690 -17.71 -26.55 12.45
CA GLY A 690 -17.67 -27.82 13.20
C GLY A 690 -18.97 -28.59 13.06
N LYS A 691 -18.93 -29.76 12.42
CA LYS A 691 -20.13 -30.60 12.19
C LYS A 691 -20.73 -31.14 13.48
N GLY A 692 -19.91 -31.36 14.52
CA GLY A 692 -20.37 -31.68 15.87
C GLY A 692 -20.94 -30.49 16.66
N GLY A 693 -21.00 -29.29 16.04
CA GLY A 693 -21.55 -28.08 16.62
C GLY A 693 -20.50 -27.05 17.05
N VAL A 694 -20.98 -25.96 17.65
CA VAL A 694 -20.16 -24.87 18.19
C VAL A 694 -20.72 -24.47 19.55
N GLU A 695 -19.88 -24.39 20.59
CA GLU A 695 -20.29 -23.98 21.93
C GLU A 695 -19.33 -22.94 22.49
N ILE A 696 -19.85 -21.76 22.79
CA ILE A 696 -19.12 -20.65 23.38
C ILE A 696 -19.78 -20.30 24.72
N LYS A 697 -18.99 -20.28 25.80
CA LYS A 697 -19.43 -19.88 27.14
C LYS A 697 -18.51 -18.81 27.70
N SER A 698 -19.06 -17.64 27.99
CA SER A 698 -18.39 -16.51 28.63
C SER A 698 -18.90 -16.33 30.06
N GLY A 699 -17.97 -16.19 31.02
CA GLY A 699 -18.26 -15.80 32.40
C GLY A 699 -18.54 -14.30 32.57
N LYS A 700 -18.41 -13.52 31.49
CA LYS A 700 -18.80 -12.11 31.37
C LYS A 700 -19.53 -11.93 30.03
N ASP A 701 -19.05 -11.05 29.14
CA ASP A 701 -19.69 -10.74 27.85
C ASP A 701 -19.14 -11.61 26.70
N LEU A 702 -19.97 -11.83 25.67
CA LEU A 702 -19.62 -12.49 24.41
C LEU A 702 -19.84 -11.53 23.24
N THR A 703 -18.78 -11.10 22.56
CA THR A 703 -18.84 -10.22 21.38
C THR A 703 -18.45 -10.97 20.11
N LEU A 704 -19.25 -10.84 19.05
CA LEU A 704 -19.08 -11.49 17.76
C LEU A 704 -19.24 -10.46 16.62
N GLN A 705 -18.13 -9.94 16.07
CA GLN A 705 -18.15 -8.90 15.04
C GLN A 705 -18.08 -9.48 13.63
N GLY A 706 -19.22 -9.50 12.93
CA GLY A 706 -19.34 -10.01 11.56
C GLY A 706 -19.05 -11.50 11.40
N THR A 707 -18.93 -12.22 12.52
CA THR A 707 -18.46 -13.61 12.63
C THR A 707 -19.36 -14.58 11.85
N GLN A 708 -18.76 -15.62 11.27
CA GLN A 708 -19.45 -16.52 10.32
C GLN A 708 -19.38 -17.97 10.82
N ILE A 709 -20.47 -18.42 11.46
CA ILE A 709 -20.60 -19.74 12.09
C ILE A 709 -21.26 -20.72 11.12
N GLY A 710 -20.63 -21.88 10.88
CA GLY A 710 -21.12 -22.92 9.97
C GLY A 710 -21.11 -22.53 8.49
N LYS A 711 -20.13 -21.73 8.08
CA LYS A 711 -20.01 -21.15 6.74
C LYS A 711 -19.45 -22.13 5.71
N GLN A 712 -18.37 -22.85 6.06
CA GLN A 712 -17.73 -23.81 5.14
C GLN A 712 -18.49 -25.14 5.14
N THR A 713 -19.12 -25.47 6.26
CA THR A 713 -20.06 -26.58 6.40
C THR A 713 -21.03 -26.21 7.52
N ALA A 714 -22.33 -26.43 7.31
CA ALA A 714 -23.34 -26.15 8.32
C ALA A 714 -22.98 -26.86 9.64
N ALA A 715 -23.00 -26.12 10.75
CA ALA A 715 -22.63 -26.64 12.06
C ALA A 715 -23.72 -27.59 12.60
N GLY A 716 -23.36 -28.43 13.57
CA GLY A 716 -24.33 -29.08 14.46
C GLY A 716 -25.01 -28.07 15.39
N ASP A 717 -25.37 -28.48 16.61
CA ASP A 717 -25.92 -27.56 17.61
C ASP A 717 -24.95 -26.39 17.89
N VAL A 718 -25.47 -25.16 17.85
CA VAL A 718 -24.74 -23.93 18.17
C VAL A 718 -25.25 -23.38 19.50
N THR A 719 -24.35 -23.09 20.43
CA THR A 719 -24.67 -22.52 21.75
C THR A 719 -23.77 -21.33 22.00
N LEU A 720 -24.37 -20.16 22.18
CA LEU A 720 -23.71 -18.89 22.48
C LEU A 720 -24.24 -18.41 23.84
N GLN A 721 -23.45 -18.56 24.90
CA GLN A 721 -23.88 -18.27 26.27
C GLN A 721 -22.94 -17.28 26.96
N ALA A 722 -23.51 -16.25 27.58
CA ALA A 722 -22.80 -15.25 28.38
C ALA A 722 -23.49 -15.07 29.74
N ALA A 723 -22.70 -14.96 30.82
CA ALA A 723 -23.25 -14.51 32.10
C ALA A 723 -23.60 -13.01 32.08
N GLY A 724 -22.91 -12.23 31.22
CA GLY A 724 -23.24 -10.87 30.84
C GLY A 724 -24.09 -10.81 29.56
N LYS A 725 -23.69 -9.96 28.61
CA LYS A 725 -24.33 -9.72 27.31
C LYS A 725 -23.81 -10.67 26.22
N VAL A 726 -24.68 -11.06 25.28
CA VAL A 726 -24.25 -11.56 23.96
C VAL A 726 -24.50 -10.49 22.91
N ASP A 727 -23.44 -10.04 22.21
CA ASP A 727 -23.48 -8.99 21.20
C ASP A 727 -22.96 -9.48 19.84
N PHE A 728 -23.87 -9.87 18.95
CA PHE A 728 -23.55 -10.29 17.59
C PHE A 728 -23.65 -9.08 16.64
N GLN A 729 -22.54 -8.36 16.54
CA GLN A 729 -22.41 -7.16 15.73
C GLN A 729 -22.15 -7.51 14.25
N ALA A 730 -22.38 -6.57 13.35
CA ALA A 730 -21.92 -6.68 11.96
C ALA A 730 -20.45 -6.22 11.85
N GLY A 731 -19.70 -6.83 10.93
CA GLY A 731 -18.37 -6.34 10.54
C GLY A 731 -18.48 -4.99 9.83
N SER A 732 -17.40 -4.21 9.79
CA SER A 732 -17.42 -2.79 9.41
C SER A 732 -16.37 -2.44 8.36
N ASN A 733 -16.80 -2.00 7.19
CA ASN A 733 -15.94 -1.51 6.12
C ASN A 733 -16.10 0.00 6.00
N SER A 734 -15.02 0.71 5.68
CA SER A 734 -15.03 2.15 5.46
C SER A 734 -14.21 2.55 4.25
N SER A 735 -14.56 3.67 3.62
CA SER A 735 -13.72 4.39 2.68
C SER A 735 -14.02 5.88 2.73
N SER A 736 -13.00 6.71 2.50
CA SER A 736 -13.12 8.16 2.48
C SER A 736 -12.16 8.75 1.44
N LYS A 737 -12.65 9.60 0.55
CA LYS A 737 -11.86 10.30 -0.47
C LYS A 737 -11.99 11.81 -0.34
N THR A 738 -10.86 12.48 -0.17
CA THR A 738 -10.75 13.92 0.08
C THR A 738 -9.85 14.53 -0.99
N GLY A 739 -10.42 14.91 -2.13
CA GLY A 739 -9.71 15.72 -3.14
C GLY A 739 -9.59 17.19 -2.70
N SER A 740 -8.79 17.99 -3.39
CA SER A 740 -8.89 19.46 -3.42
C SER A 740 -8.11 20.09 -4.56
N SER A 741 -8.89 20.62 -5.51
CA SER A 741 -8.61 21.80 -6.35
C SER A 741 -7.41 21.82 -7.31
N VAL A 742 -7.52 22.75 -8.26
CA VAL A 742 -6.56 23.19 -9.28
C VAL A 742 -6.83 24.67 -9.51
N GLY A 743 -5.80 25.49 -9.74
CA GLY A 743 -5.95 26.90 -10.13
C GLY A 743 -4.86 27.36 -11.10
N GLY A 744 -5.10 28.45 -11.82
CA GLY A 744 -4.10 29.12 -12.67
C GLY A 744 -4.66 30.35 -13.39
N ASN A 745 -3.91 31.45 -13.41
CA ASN A 745 -4.33 32.73 -13.99
C ASN A 745 -3.51 33.10 -15.26
N ILE A 746 -4.08 33.94 -16.13
CA ILE A 746 -3.47 34.47 -17.37
C ILE A 746 -3.82 35.96 -17.44
N SER A 747 -2.88 36.86 -17.77
CA SER A 747 -3.16 38.29 -17.98
C SER A 747 -2.06 39.02 -18.76
N GLY A 748 -2.34 40.23 -19.29
CA GLY A 748 -1.31 41.22 -19.64
C GLY A 748 -1.75 42.37 -20.56
N GLY A 749 -1.29 43.61 -20.30
CA GLY A 749 -1.07 44.65 -21.34
C GLY A 749 -1.59 46.09 -21.14
N GLY A 750 -2.03 46.53 -19.95
CA GLY A 750 -2.54 47.91 -19.75
C GLY A 750 -1.42 48.95 -19.55
N GLY A 751 -1.43 50.07 -20.29
CA GLY A 751 -0.41 51.13 -20.21
C GLY A 751 -0.98 52.55 -20.21
N SER A 752 -0.33 53.44 -19.44
CA SER A 752 -0.64 54.86 -19.20
C SER A 752 0.66 55.61 -18.90
N SER A 753 0.85 56.90 -19.16
CA SER A 753 -0.09 57.99 -19.55
C SER A 753 0.71 59.17 -20.17
N GLU A 754 0.14 60.22 -20.78
CA GLU A 754 -1.27 60.62 -20.89
C GLU A 754 -1.86 60.39 -22.29
N SER A 755 -2.08 61.34 -23.23
CA SER A 755 -1.87 62.81 -23.29
C SER A 755 -2.85 63.51 -24.24
N SER A 756 -2.72 64.84 -24.38
CA SER A 756 -3.49 65.68 -25.31
C SER A 756 -3.21 65.29 -26.78
N GLU A 757 -4.17 64.85 -27.61
CA GLU A 757 -5.60 64.67 -27.36
C GLU A 757 -6.19 63.41 -28.06
N LYS A 758 -7.22 62.83 -27.41
CA LYS A 758 -8.14 61.74 -27.80
C LYS A 758 -8.17 61.37 -29.31
N SER A 759 -8.04 60.09 -29.70
CA SER A 759 -8.86 58.97 -29.20
C SER A 759 -8.22 57.59 -29.44
N SER A 760 -8.55 56.61 -28.57
CA SER A 760 -7.77 55.41 -28.26
C SER A 760 -8.53 54.09 -28.34
N SER A 761 -7.83 52.95 -28.26
CA SER A 761 -7.98 51.94 -27.20
C SER A 761 -7.08 50.72 -27.40
N ASN A 762 -6.22 50.42 -26.42
CA ASN A 762 -5.39 49.20 -26.36
C ASN A 762 -6.22 47.99 -25.93
N VAL A 763 -5.84 46.77 -26.34
CA VAL A 763 -6.69 45.58 -26.25
C VAL A 763 -5.93 44.33 -25.78
N ASN A 764 -6.33 43.78 -24.63
CA ASN A 764 -5.55 42.88 -23.76
C ASN A 764 -6.34 41.65 -23.28
N PHE A 765 -5.67 40.54 -22.97
CA PHE A 765 -6.33 39.29 -22.53
C PHE A 765 -5.93 38.79 -21.15
N ALA A 766 -6.93 38.30 -20.44
CA ALA A 766 -6.82 37.57 -19.18
C ALA A 766 -7.77 36.37 -19.20
N ALA A 767 -7.39 35.26 -18.56
CA ALA A 767 -8.11 33.99 -18.67
C ALA A 767 -7.78 33.00 -17.53
N ASP A 768 -8.42 33.19 -16.38
CA ASP A 768 -8.08 32.53 -15.11
C ASP A 768 -9.03 31.40 -14.72
N PHE A 769 -8.51 30.21 -14.38
CA PHE A 769 -9.32 29.04 -14.07
C PHE A 769 -9.03 28.40 -12.72
N ASN A 770 -10.08 27.90 -12.07
CA ASN A 770 -10.04 27.20 -10.80
C ASN A 770 -11.13 26.12 -10.73
N ILE A 771 -10.76 24.92 -10.35
CA ILE A 771 -11.55 23.70 -10.55
C ILE A 771 -11.30 22.74 -9.40
N GLY A 772 -12.32 22.20 -8.73
CA GLY A 772 -12.14 21.33 -7.57
C GLY A 772 -13.19 20.24 -7.41
N LYS A 773 -12.74 19.02 -7.10
CA LYS A 773 -13.59 17.90 -6.67
C LYS A 773 -13.17 17.40 -5.29
N VAL A 774 -14.13 17.14 -4.42
CA VAL A 774 -13.93 16.66 -3.04
C VAL A 774 -15.03 15.65 -2.68
N ASN A 775 -14.83 14.89 -1.61
CA ASN A 775 -15.75 13.90 -1.05
C ASN A 775 -16.04 12.66 -1.93
N GLU A 776 -15.82 11.47 -1.35
CA GLU A 776 -16.92 10.59 -0.94
C GLU A 776 -16.50 9.84 0.31
N SER A 777 -17.38 9.75 1.32
CA SER A 777 -17.28 8.79 2.42
C SER A 777 -18.27 7.64 2.19
N ALA A 778 -17.93 6.44 2.64
CA ALA A 778 -18.82 5.29 2.62
C ALA A 778 -18.51 4.34 3.78
N HIS A 779 -19.54 3.83 4.41
CA HIS A 779 -19.49 2.80 5.45
C HIS A 779 -20.41 1.65 5.04
N SER A 780 -19.96 0.41 5.10
CA SER A 780 -20.84 -0.73 4.84
C SER A 780 -20.61 -1.85 5.84
N GLN A 781 -21.71 -2.40 6.33
CA GLN A 781 -21.67 -3.45 7.35
C GLN A 781 -21.78 -4.85 6.73
N THR A 782 -20.89 -5.73 7.13
CA THR A 782 -20.86 -7.14 6.74
C THR A 782 -21.61 -7.96 7.79
N ALA A 783 -22.82 -8.40 7.45
CA ALA A 783 -23.64 -9.23 8.33
C ALA A 783 -22.90 -10.47 8.85
N GLY A 784 -23.01 -10.72 10.15
CA GLY A 784 -22.64 -12.01 10.75
C GLY A 784 -23.65 -13.10 10.40
N SER A 785 -23.24 -14.37 10.47
CA SER A 785 -24.11 -15.50 10.11
C SER A 785 -23.98 -16.70 11.04
N ILE A 786 -25.08 -17.43 11.23
CA ILE A 786 -25.13 -18.73 11.89
C ILE A 786 -25.89 -19.69 10.98
N ASN A 787 -25.25 -20.75 10.52
CA ASN A 787 -25.84 -21.76 9.65
C ASN A 787 -25.67 -23.14 10.29
N SER A 788 -26.76 -23.68 10.85
CA SER A 788 -26.80 -24.92 11.62
C SER A 788 -27.79 -25.93 11.02
N THR A 789 -27.49 -27.22 11.16
CA THR A 789 -28.42 -28.33 10.89
C THR A 789 -29.24 -28.75 12.10
N GLY A 790 -28.94 -28.21 13.28
CA GLY A 790 -29.57 -28.52 14.57
C GLY A 790 -30.10 -27.28 15.27
N ASN A 791 -29.87 -27.18 16.58
CA ASN A 791 -30.41 -26.12 17.42
C ASN A 791 -29.43 -24.96 17.60
N VAL A 792 -29.91 -23.72 17.52
CA VAL A 792 -29.16 -22.51 17.86
C VAL A 792 -29.71 -21.94 19.17
N VAL A 793 -28.91 -21.91 20.23
CA VAL A 793 -29.27 -21.30 21.52
C VAL A 793 -28.38 -20.09 21.76
N ILE A 794 -28.99 -18.92 22.01
CA ILE A 794 -28.30 -17.69 22.38
C ILE A 794 -28.86 -17.22 23.73
N SER A 795 -28.01 -17.20 24.77
CA SER A 795 -28.43 -17.00 26.16
C SER A 795 -27.56 -15.95 26.86
N ALA A 796 -28.19 -14.99 27.55
CA ALA A 796 -27.52 -13.89 28.23
C ALA A 796 -28.05 -13.67 29.65
N GLY A 797 -27.16 -13.64 30.64
CA GLY A 797 -27.50 -13.39 32.04
C GLY A 797 -27.68 -11.92 32.42
N ALA A 798 -27.20 -10.98 31.59
CA ALA A 798 -27.26 -9.55 31.88
C ALA A 798 -28.69 -8.99 32.02
N ALA A 799 -28.86 -8.05 32.95
CA ALA A 799 -30.09 -7.28 33.11
C ALA A 799 -30.20 -6.04 32.18
N ALA A 800 -29.44 -6.01 31.07
CA ALA A 800 -29.46 -4.94 30.08
C ALA A 800 -30.77 -4.96 29.26
N LYS A 801 -31.06 -3.87 28.52
CA LYS A 801 -32.19 -3.82 27.55
C LYS A 801 -31.88 -4.58 26.25
N ASP A 802 -30.59 -4.83 26.02
CA ASP A 802 -29.98 -5.44 24.84
C ASP A 802 -29.09 -6.62 25.26
N ALA A 803 -29.53 -7.39 26.27
CA ALA A 803 -28.75 -8.49 26.84
C ALA A 803 -28.44 -9.58 25.80
N VAL A 804 -29.38 -9.87 24.89
CA VAL A 804 -29.07 -10.48 23.60
C VAL A 804 -29.23 -9.41 22.52
N SER A 805 -28.18 -9.17 21.75
CA SER A 805 -28.11 -8.13 20.71
C SER A 805 -27.65 -8.75 19.39
N LEU A 806 -28.42 -8.59 18.32
CA LEU A 806 -28.20 -9.19 17.00
C LEU A 806 -28.32 -8.12 15.89
N THR A 807 -27.18 -7.65 15.36
CA THR A 807 -27.13 -6.59 14.35
C THR A 807 -26.81 -7.16 12.97
N GLY A 808 -27.82 -7.18 12.09
CA GLY A 808 -27.77 -7.74 10.73
C GLY A 808 -27.63 -9.26 10.68
N THR A 809 -27.61 -9.95 11.81
CA THR A 809 -27.28 -11.38 11.92
C THR A 809 -28.23 -12.24 11.08
N GLN A 810 -27.66 -13.16 10.29
CA GLN A 810 -28.41 -14.10 9.45
C GLN A 810 -28.34 -15.51 10.07
N VAL A 811 -29.42 -15.96 10.69
CA VAL A 811 -29.52 -17.24 11.41
C VAL A 811 -30.39 -18.23 10.62
N LYS A 812 -29.88 -19.44 10.41
CA LYS A 812 -30.60 -20.58 9.84
C LYS A 812 -30.35 -21.84 10.68
N ALA A 813 -31.41 -22.52 11.11
CA ALA A 813 -31.34 -23.67 12.02
C ALA A 813 -32.55 -24.62 11.88
N GLU A 814 -32.54 -25.75 12.59
CA GLU A 814 -33.76 -26.51 12.85
C GLU A 814 -34.63 -25.80 13.91
N ASN A 815 -34.04 -25.39 15.02
CA ASN A 815 -34.72 -24.61 16.07
C ASN A 815 -33.80 -23.48 16.54
N VAL A 816 -34.36 -22.32 16.90
CA VAL A 816 -33.63 -21.18 17.48
C VAL A 816 -34.25 -20.83 18.84
N ALA A 817 -33.43 -20.59 19.86
CA ALA A 817 -33.87 -20.06 21.15
C ALA A 817 -33.03 -18.83 21.52
N LEU A 818 -33.70 -17.71 21.75
CA LEU A 818 -33.11 -16.49 22.31
C LEU A 818 -33.61 -16.35 23.75
N ASP A 819 -32.69 -16.34 24.72
CA ASP A 819 -32.99 -16.37 26.15
C ASP A 819 -32.23 -15.26 26.91
N ALA A 820 -32.96 -14.20 27.21
CA ALA A 820 -32.52 -13.07 28.02
C ALA A 820 -33.34 -13.02 29.32
N ALA A 821 -33.37 -14.09 30.11
CA ALA A 821 -34.24 -14.24 31.29
C ALA A 821 -34.27 -13.04 32.28
N ASN A 822 -33.18 -12.26 32.39
CA ASN A 822 -33.08 -11.06 33.25
C ASN A 822 -33.15 -9.73 32.48
N GLY A 823 -33.09 -9.76 31.15
CA GLY A 823 -32.82 -8.62 30.28
C GLY A 823 -33.73 -8.56 29.07
N GLY A 824 -33.38 -7.70 28.11
CA GLY A 824 -34.10 -7.54 26.84
C GLY A 824 -33.39 -8.20 25.65
N ILE A 825 -34.14 -8.45 24.58
CA ILE A 825 -33.62 -8.94 23.29
C ILE A 825 -33.73 -7.80 22.28
N ASN A 826 -32.63 -7.47 21.59
CA ASN A 826 -32.59 -6.48 20.51
C ASN A 826 -32.09 -7.10 19.21
N ILE A 827 -32.92 -7.03 18.16
CA ILE A 827 -32.62 -7.48 16.80
C ILE A 827 -32.69 -6.24 15.91
N GLN A 828 -31.60 -5.91 15.22
CA GLN A 828 -31.49 -4.68 14.43
C GLN A 828 -30.93 -4.97 13.04
N SER A 829 -31.31 -4.17 12.03
CA SER A 829 -30.69 -4.21 10.71
C SER A 829 -29.21 -3.79 10.75
N ALA A 830 -28.35 -4.43 9.96
CA ALA A 830 -27.05 -3.87 9.61
C ALA A 830 -27.24 -2.64 8.68
N GLN A 831 -26.38 -1.64 8.84
CA GLN A 831 -26.49 -0.35 8.15
C GLN A 831 -25.33 -0.14 7.17
N SER A 832 -25.65 0.35 5.96
CA SER A 832 -24.65 0.81 4.99
C SER A 832 -24.95 2.24 4.54
N GLY A 833 -24.04 3.16 4.80
CA GLY A 833 -24.14 4.58 4.49
C GLY A 833 -23.18 5.00 3.36
N LYS A 834 -23.59 5.95 2.51
CA LYS A 834 -22.75 6.48 1.43
C LYS A 834 -22.92 7.98 1.26
N GLU A 835 -21.92 8.72 1.71
CA GLU A 835 -21.90 10.18 1.79
C GLU A 835 -21.16 10.81 0.60
N VAL A 836 -21.97 11.51 -0.20
CA VAL A 836 -21.71 12.73 -0.97
C VAL A 836 -20.44 12.85 -1.85
N ASN A 837 -20.61 13.06 -3.16
CA ASN A 837 -19.63 13.72 -4.05
C ASN A 837 -19.83 15.25 -4.01
N ASN A 838 -18.77 16.04 -4.14
CA ASN A 838 -18.85 17.48 -4.45
C ASN A 838 -18.01 17.83 -5.68
N TRP A 839 -18.48 18.68 -6.61
CA TRP A 839 -17.66 19.15 -7.75
C TRP A 839 -17.90 20.62 -8.10
N ASN A 840 -16.86 21.28 -8.58
CA ASN A 840 -16.89 22.56 -9.27
C ASN A 840 -15.86 22.61 -10.41
N VAL A 841 -16.07 23.54 -11.32
CA VAL A 841 -15.22 23.99 -12.43
C VAL A 841 -15.54 25.47 -12.59
N ALA A 842 -14.55 26.32 -12.74
CA ALA A 842 -14.71 27.72 -13.13
C ALA A 842 -13.49 28.15 -13.92
N ILE A 843 -13.66 28.93 -14.99
CA ILE A 843 -12.55 29.24 -15.91
C ILE A 843 -12.51 30.75 -16.23
N GLY A 844 -11.55 31.18 -17.07
CA GLY A 844 -11.43 32.48 -17.72
C GLY A 844 -11.14 32.36 -19.24
N GLY A 845 -11.25 33.46 -19.98
CA GLY A 845 -11.15 33.50 -21.44
C GLY A 845 -10.97 34.94 -21.96
N GLY A 846 -10.42 35.11 -23.17
CA GLY A 846 -10.18 36.41 -23.80
C GLY A 846 -9.40 36.39 -25.13
N ALA A 847 -10.05 36.77 -26.24
CA ALA A 847 -9.61 37.78 -27.23
C ALA A 847 -10.62 38.97 -27.06
N LYS A 848 -10.81 40.08 -27.78
CA LYS A 848 -10.20 41.17 -28.59
C LYS A 848 -9.36 40.98 -29.88
N GLY A 849 -9.59 41.86 -30.86
CA GLY A 849 -8.77 42.02 -32.08
C GLY A 849 -9.45 42.66 -33.32
N GLY A 850 -8.71 43.55 -34.02
CA GLY A 850 -8.76 43.90 -35.47
C GLY A 850 -10.08 44.24 -36.24
N GLN A 851 -10.15 45.40 -36.95
CA GLN A 851 -10.77 45.68 -38.29
C GLN A 851 -11.11 47.19 -38.51
N SER A 852 -11.36 47.66 -39.75
CA SER A 852 -10.69 48.88 -40.30
C SER A 852 -11.52 49.93 -41.09
N PHE A 853 -10.94 51.12 -41.42
CA PHE A 853 -10.83 51.75 -42.78
C PHE A 853 -10.32 53.25 -42.79
N ASN A 854 -10.46 54.01 -43.91
CA ASN A 854 -9.88 55.37 -44.21
C ASN A 854 -10.61 56.06 -45.43
N LYS A 855 -10.34 57.35 -45.77
CA LYS A 855 -10.82 58.05 -47.02
C LYS A 855 -9.70 58.67 -47.90
N ASP A 856 -9.99 59.64 -48.79
CA ASP A 856 -9.15 60.09 -49.94
C ASP A 856 -9.43 61.53 -50.44
N SER A 857 -8.63 61.98 -51.41
CA SER A 857 -8.73 63.28 -52.10
C SER A 857 -9.62 63.28 -53.36
N ASN A 858 -10.43 62.25 -53.57
CA ASN A 858 -11.39 62.18 -54.68
C ASN A 858 -12.85 62.45 -54.23
N GLY A 859 -13.07 62.77 -52.95
CA GLY A 859 -14.19 63.62 -52.55
C GLY A 859 -15.52 62.94 -52.21
N LYS A 860 -15.53 61.64 -51.84
CA LYS A 860 -16.65 61.05 -51.08
C LYS A 860 -16.30 60.98 -49.59
N VAL A 861 -17.26 60.90 -48.67
CA VAL A 861 -17.03 60.72 -47.22
C VAL A 861 -17.95 59.61 -46.69
N ASP A 862 -17.35 58.49 -46.27
CA ASP A 862 -17.95 57.32 -45.58
C ASP A 862 -16.76 56.50 -45.02
N GLU A 863 -16.75 55.93 -43.81
CA GLU A 863 -17.70 56.05 -42.69
C GLU A 863 -16.97 55.72 -41.35
N GLY A 864 -17.72 55.42 -40.28
CA GLY A 864 -17.22 55.37 -38.89
C GLY A 864 -16.12 54.35 -38.52
N LYS A 865 -15.54 54.60 -37.34
CA LYS A 865 -14.58 53.75 -36.60
C LYS A 865 -15.21 52.42 -36.17
N ASP A 866 -14.44 51.49 -35.59
CA ASP A 866 -14.64 51.10 -34.17
C ASP A 866 -13.71 49.97 -33.68
N THR A 867 -13.99 49.43 -32.48
CA THR A 867 -13.22 48.44 -31.70
C THR A 867 -14.12 47.42 -30.93
N TYR A 868 -14.22 46.16 -31.43
CA TYR A 868 -14.97 44.93 -30.96
C TYR A 868 -14.24 43.55 -31.20
N GLY A 869 -14.40 42.51 -30.35
CA GLY A 869 -13.64 41.22 -30.43
C GLY A 869 -13.43 40.48 -29.09
N PHE A 870 -13.28 39.14 -29.07
CA PHE A 870 -14.21 38.31 -28.27
C PHE A 870 -13.70 37.15 -27.36
N ASN A 871 -14.52 36.75 -26.38
CA ASN A 871 -14.03 36.34 -25.05
C ASN A 871 -14.36 34.90 -24.51
N ALA A 872 -15.65 34.49 -24.48
CA ALA A 872 -16.23 33.19 -24.00
C ALA A 872 -16.10 32.77 -22.48
N LYS A 873 -17.19 32.35 -21.74
CA LYS A 873 -17.27 31.67 -20.38
C LYS A 873 -17.98 30.31 -20.38
N VAL A 874 -17.72 29.45 -19.37
CA VAL A 874 -18.34 28.17 -18.92
C VAL A 874 -17.91 27.94 -17.43
N ALA A 875 -18.69 27.38 -16.49
CA ALA A 875 -18.21 27.09 -15.09
C ALA A 875 -18.96 25.96 -14.31
N VAL A 876 -18.57 24.68 -14.44
CA VAL A 876 -19.34 23.41 -14.18
C VAL A 876 -19.22 22.72 -12.77
N GLY A 877 -20.25 22.54 -11.92
CA GLY A 877 -20.14 21.95 -10.55
C GLY A 877 -21.21 20.95 -10.02
N VAL A 878 -20.90 19.66 -10.12
CA VAL A 878 -21.78 18.50 -9.84
C VAL A 878 -21.49 17.85 -8.48
N ASP A 879 -22.18 18.30 -7.42
CA ASP A 879 -22.29 17.51 -6.17
C ASP A 879 -23.25 16.31 -6.33
N LYS A 880 -23.39 15.40 -5.35
CA LYS A 880 -24.44 14.36 -5.29
C LYS A 880 -24.41 13.60 -3.97
N GLN A 881 -25.58 13.29 -3.39
CA GLN A 881 -25.94 12.08 -2.61
C GLN A 881 -26.22 12.33 -1.13
N ASP A 882 -27.04 11.45 -0.56
CA ASP A 882 -26.94 10.90 0.80
C ASP A 882 -27.73 9.58 0.80
N ILE A 883 -27.08 8.46 1.14
CA ILE A 883 -27.70 7.12 1.09
C ILE A 883 -27.50 6.41 2.43
N LEU A 884 -28.57 5.84 2.97
CA LEU A 884 -28.56 4.88 4.08
C LEU A 884 -29.40 3.65 3.70
N GLN A 885 -28.84 2.46 3.84
CA GLN A 885 -29.51 1.20 3.52
C GLN A 885 -29.48 0.24 4.70
N HIS A 886 -30.63 -0.39 4.96
CA HIS A 886 -30.87 -1.32 6.05
C HIS A 886 -30.95 -2.75 5.52
N GLN A 887 -30.01 -3.60 5.95
CA GLN A 887 -30.07 -5.05 5.75
C GLN A 887 -30.64 -5.70 7.00
N ASN A 888 -31.91 -6.13 6.94
CA ASN A 888 -32.58 -6.75 8.07
C ASN A 888 -31.81 -7.97 8.60
N ALA A 889 -31.73 -8.10 9.92
CA ALA A 889 -31.39 -9.37 10.54
C ALA A 889 -32.49 -10.41 10.23
N ASN A 890 -32.15 -11.68 10.06
CA ASN A 890 -33.09 -12.70 9.62
C ASN A 890 -32.88 -13.99 10.42
N ILE A 891 -33.98 -14.59 10.89
CA ILE A 891 -33.98 -15.85 11.64
C ILE A 891 -34.95 -16.83 10.95
N GLU A 892 -34.42 -17.80 10.21
CA GLU A 892 -35.18 -18.87 9.56
C GLU A 892 -35.00 -20.21 10.30
N ALA A 893 -36.09 -20.80 10.78
CA ALA A 893 -36.04 -22.07 11.52
C ALA A 893 -37.32 -22.91 11.33
N GLY A 894 -37.33 -24.12 11.90
CA GLY A 894 -38.57 -24.85 12.20
C GLY A 894 -39.28 -24.23 13.39
N LYS A 895 -38.59 -23.99 14.51
CA LYS A 895 -39.16 -23.29 15.68
C LYS A 895 -38.28 -22.14 16.15
N VAL A 896 -38.91 -21.08 16.65
CA VAL A 896 -38.20 -19.96 17.30
C VAL A 896 -38.80 -19.73 18.69
N SER A 897 -37.95 -19.78 19.72
CA SER A 897 -38.30 -19.41 21.09
C SER A 897 -37.70 -18.05 21.45
N LEU A 898 -38.53 -17.16 22.00
CA LEU A 898 -38.15 -15.81 22.45
C LEU A 898 -38.50 -15.67 23.93
N ASN A 899 -37.51 -15.70 24.82
CA ASN A 899 -37.71 -15.54 26.26
C ASN A 899 -36.93 -14.31 26.73
N SER A 900 -37.65 -13.28 27.17
CA SER A 900 -37.08 -11.99 27.58
C SER A 900 -37.65 -11.59 28.94
N GLY A 901 -36.77 -11.23 29.88
CA GLY A 901 -37.16 -10.64 31.17
C GLY A 901 -37.64 -9.19 31.04
N LYS A 902 -37.44 -8.58 29.87
CA LYS A 902 -37.83 -7.21 29.52
C LYS A 902 -38.43 -7.20 28.11
N ASP A 903 -38.18 -6.13 27.36
CA ASP A 903 -38.70 -5.93 26.01
C ASP A 903 -38.08 -6.91 24.99
N VAL A 904 -38.75 -7.07 23.85
CA VAL A 904 -38.19 -7.66 22.63
C VAL A 904 -38.31 -6.61 21.51
N SER A 905 -37.18 -6.09 21.08
CA SER A 905 -37.05 -5.03 20.07
C SER A 905 -36.57 -5.62 18.74
N ILE A 906 -37.33 -5.43 17.67
CA ILE A 906 -37.02 -5.91 16.31
C ILE A 906 -37.11 -4.72 15.34
N GLN A 907 -35.97 -4.08 15.08
CA GLN A 907 -35.83 -2.83 14.33
C GLN A 907 -35.09 -3.08 13.01
N GLY A 908 -35.82 -3.51 11.97
CA GLY A 908 -35.19 -4.05 10.76
C GLY A 908 -34.81 -5.51 10.96
N GLY A 909 -35.82 -6.36 11.18
CA GLY A 909 -35.62 -7.77 11.49
C GLY A 909 -36.78 -8.66 11.07
N ASN A 910 -36.46 -9.87 10.64
CA ASN A 910 -37.40 -10.87 10.17
C ASN A 910 -37.24 -12.18 10.94
N ILE A 911 -38.34 -12.71 11.47
CA ILE A 911 -38.41 -14.03 12.08
C ILE A 911 -39.36 -14.89 11.24
N LYS A 912 -38.91 -16.09 10.86
CA LYS A 912 -39.64 -17.00 9.97
C LYS A 912 -39.51 -18.44 10.48
N ALA A 913 -40.62 -18.99 10.96
CA ALA A 913 -40.69 -20.32 11.55
C ALA A 913 -41.86 -21.16 11.02
N ASP A 914 -41.91 -22.43 11.40
CA ASP A 914 -43.18 -23.14 11.53
C ASP A 914 -43.93 -22.71 12.80
N ALA A 915 -43.25 -22.58 13.94
CA ALA A 915 -43.87 -22.04 15.16
C ALA A 915 -42.96 -21.03 15.89
N VAL A 916 -43.56 -19.94 16.40
CA VAL A 916 -42.86 -18.95 17.24
C VAL A 916 -43.53 -18.90 18.61
N SER A 917 -42.77 -19.02 19.70
CA SER A 917 -43.33 -19.01 21.06
C SER A 917 -42.39 -18.46 22.13
N GLY A 918 -42.92 -18.15 23.32
CA GLY A 918 -42.11 -17.73 24.47
C GLY A 918 -42.76 -16.65 25.34
N LYS A 919 -41.94 -15.87 26.03
CA LYS A 919 -42.33 -14.88 27.04
C LYS A 919 -41.63 -13.54 26.82
N VAL A 920 -42.34 -12.44 26.98
CA VAL A 920 -41.81 -11.07 26.92
C VAL A 920 -42.24 -10.32 28.18
N GLY A 921 -41.29 -10.07 29.10
CA GLY A 921 -41.56 -9.42 30.39
C GLY A 921 -41.86 -7.91 30.29
N GLY A 922 -41.58 -7.29 29.14
CA GLY A 922 -41.94 -5.92 28.80
C GLY A 922 -42.75 -5.83 27.50
N ASP A 923 -42.40 -4.88 26.64
CA ASP A 923 -43.07 -4.66 25.35
C ASP A 923 -42.46 -5.50 24.21
N LEU A 924 -43.28 -5.95 23.26
CA LEU A 924 -42.86 -6.51 21.98
C LEU A 924 -42.92 -5.41 20.92
N ILE A 925 -41.76 -4.87 20.54
CA ILE A 925 -41.64 -3.75 19.58
C ILE A 925 -41.13 -4.31 18.25
N VAL A 926 -41.91 -4.21 17.18
CA VAL A 926 -41.51 -4.62 15.83
C VAL A 926 -41.68 -3.43 14.88
N SER A 927 -40.58 -2.96 14.28
CA SER A 927 -40.58 -1.80 13.39
C SER A 927 -39.74 -2.00 12.14
N SER A 928 -40.34 -1.74 10.99
CA SER A 928 -39.62 -1.64 9.71
C SER A 928 -38.71 -0.42 9.70
N GLN A 929 -37.58 -0.52 9.02
CA GLN A 929 -36.64 0.60 8.81
C GLN A 929 -36.81 1.13 7.38
N GLN A 930 -36.64 2.44 7.20
CA GLN A 930 -36.69 3.08 5.88
C GLN A 930 -35.27 3.22 5.33
N ASP A 931 -35.04 2.68 4.13
CA ASP A 931 -33.88 3.03 3.33
C ASP A 931 -34.03 4.48 2.84
N ARG A 932 -32.94 5.23 2.93
CA ARG A 932 -32.83 6.62 2.48
C ARG A 932 -31.98 6.66 1.21
N ASP A 933 -32.50 7.21 0.11
CA ASP A 933 -31.73 7.54 -1.10
C ASP A 933 -32.04 8.97 -1.55
N HIS A 934 -31.23 9.91 -1.05
CA HIS A 934 -31.31 11.32 -1.34
C HIS A 934 -30.31 11.76 -2.41
N SER A 935 -30.80 12.70 -3.21
CA SER A 935 -30.08 13.68 -4.02
C SER A 935 -29.10 13.21 -5.09
N THR A 936 -28.95 14.06 -6.10
CA THR A 936 -27.76 14.19 -6.95
C THR A 936 -27.24 15.62 -6.72
N LYS A 937 -26.65 16.25 -7.71
CA LYS A 937 -26.49 17.68 -7.98
C LYS A 937 -25.64 17.72 -9.24
N VAL A 938 -25.57 18.90 -9.79
CA VAL A 938 -25.07 19.22 -11.11
C VAL A 938 -24.70 20.78 -11.01
N ASP A 939 -23.93 21.55 -11.84
CA ASP A 939 -23.87 23.07 -11.86
C ASP A 939 -23.15 23.68 -13.10
N ILE A 940 -23.57 24.81 -13.73
CA ILE A 940 -22.75 25.61 -14.69
C ILE A 940 -23.19 27.09 -14.92
N SER A 941 -22.24 28.05 -14.95
CA SER A 941 -22.15 29.33 -15.74
C SER A 941 -21.75 29.25 -17.25
N LEU A 942 -21.82 30.35 -18.05
CA LEU A 942 -21.29 30.57 -19.43
C LEU A 942 -20.91 32.06 -19.67
N GLY A 943 -20.62 32.54 -20.89
CA GLY A 943 -20.39 33.97 -21.25
C GLY A 943 -19.67 34.32 -22.56
N LEU A 944 -19.61 35.61 -22.96
CA LEU A 944 -19.00 36.27 -24.15
C LEU A 944 -18.75 37.82 -23.91
N ASN A 945 -17.77 38.55 -24.53
CA ASN A 945 -17.42 40.04 -24.40
C ASN A 945 -16.75 40.62 -25.72
N THR A 946 -16.38 41.94 -25.90
CA THR A 946 -15.95 42.56 -27.22
C THR A 946 -15.02 43.87 -27.32
N GLU A 947 -13.78 43.88 -27.93
CA GLU A 947 -12.94 45.06 -28.48
C GLU A 947 -11.98 44.78 -29.76
N LYS A 948 -11.56 45.73 -30.67
CA LYS A 948 -10.74 45.57 -31.97
C LYS A 948 -9.46 46.51 -32.05
N TYR A 949 -8.80 46.72 -33.23
CA TYR A 949 -8.31 48.03 -33.78
C TYR A 949 -8.06 48.10 -35.34
N GLN A 950 -7.79 49.27 -35.97
CA GLN A 950 -8.05 49.57 -37.42
C GLN A 950 -6.87 49.81 -38.42
N GLY A 951 -7.00 49.28 -39.65
CA GLY A 951 -6.41 49.78 -40.93
C GLY A 951 -6.31 48.76 -42.09
N LYS A 952 -6.16 49.05 -43.41
CA LYS A 952 -6.52 50.13 -44.40
C LYS A 952 -6.32 49.52 -45.83
N LYS A 953 -6.88 49.96 -46.99
CA LYS A 953 -8.14 50.64 -47.39
C LYS A 953 -8.31 50.62 -48.94
N GLY A 954 -9.41 50.03 -49.46
CA GLY A 954 -10.02 50.39 -50.76
C GLY A 954 -10.39 49.22 -51.69
N LEU A 955 -11.46 49.28 -52.51
CA LEU A 955 -12.54 50.28 -52.66
C LEU A 955 -13.65 49.61 -53.55
N VAL A 956 -14.97 49.76 -53.37
CA VAL A 956 -15.78 50.53 -52.41
C VAL A 956 -16.64 49.55 -51.53
N ALA A 957 -17.96 49.59 -51.25
CA ALA A 957 -19.10 50.44 -51.63
C ALA A 957 -20.22 50.52 -50.54
N ASP A 958 -21.21 51.34 -50.84
CA ASP A 958 -22.32 51.88 -50.02
C ASP A 958 -23.23 50.89 -49.27
N LYS A 959 -23.58 51.29 -48.03
CA LYS A 959 -24.58 50.73 -47.09
C LYS A 959 -24.28 49.32 -46.54
N LEU A 960 -23.95 49.14 -45.25
CA LEU A 960 -24.00 50.08 -44.12
C LEU A 960 -25.39 50.69 -43.88
N GLY A 961 -26.32 49.78 -43.58
CA GLY A 961 -27.56 49.99 -42.83
C GLY A 961 -27.93 48.63 -42.23
N GLY A 962 -28.28 48.56 -40.93
CA GLY A 962 -28.45 47.28 -40.24
C GLY A 962 -27.12 46.59 -39.88
N LEU A 963 -26.32 47.20 -39.00
CA LEU A 963 -25.05 46.64 -38.47
C LEU A 963 -25.25 45.44 -37.50
N GLY A 964 -26.40 44.74 -37.56
CA GLY A 964 -26.82 43.75 -36.57
C GLY A 964 -26.75 42.29 -37.03
N ASP A 965 -27.41 41.96 -38.13
CA ASP A 965 -28.22 40.73 -38.09
C ASP A 965 -27.53 39.44 -38.56
N THR A 966 -26.48 39.51 -39.39
CA THR A 966 -25.64 38.33 -39.69
C THR A 966 -24.58 38.08 -38.61
N VAL A 967 -24.18 39.14 -37.88
CA VAL A 967 -23.34 39.02 -36.69
C VAL A 967 -24.17 38.48 -35.53
N LYS A 968 -25.44 38.91 -35.35
CA LYS A 968 -26.42 38.13 -34.57
C LYS A 968 -26.45 36.70 -35.08
N GLY A 969 -26.75 36.45 -36.35
CA GLY A 969 -26.82 35.12 -36.95
C GLY A 969 -25.74 34.14 -36.45
N LYS A 970 -24.45 34.49 -36.51
CA LYS A 970 -23.36 33.63 -36.02
C LYS A 970 -22.96 33.83 -34.55
N ALA A 971 -23.20 35.00 -33.95
CA ALA A 971 -23.11 35.15 -32.50
C ALA A 971 -24.20 34.30 -31.87
N THR A 972 -25.48 34.60 -32.08
CA THR A 972 -26.67 33.79 -31.73
C THR A 972 -26.52 32.31 -32.04
N ASP A 973 -25.84 31.85 -33.10
CA ASP A 973 -25.59 30.40 -33.30
C ASP A 973 -24.52 29.82 -32.35
N ALA A 974 -23.45 30.57 -32.08
CA ALA A 974 -22.43 30.20 -31.10
C ALA A 974 -22.94 30.38 -29.66
N VAL A 975 -23.76 31.40 -29.43
CA VAL A 975 -24.52 31.67 -28.21
C VAL A 975 -25.63 30.65 -28.05
N ASN A 976 -26.19 30.03 -29.11
CA ASN A 976 -27.18 28.95 -29.03
C ASN A 976 -26.52 27.60 -28.76
N LYS A 977 -25.38 27.28 -29.37
CA LYS A 977 -24.62 26.06 -29.01
C LYS A 977 -23.95 26.17 -27.64
N ALA A 978 -23.74 27.41 -27.20
CA ALA A 978 -23.69 27.74 -25.79
C ALA A 978 -25.07 27.49 -25.12
N ALA A 979 -26.17 28.11 -25.57
CA ALA A 979 -27.55 28.08 -25.02
C ALA A 979 -28.09 26.68 -24.69
N ASP A 980 -27.67 25.72 -25.49
CA ASP A 980 -28.10 24.33 -25.44
C ASP A 980 -27.08 23.44 -24.69
N LYS A 981 -25.95 24.01 -24.24
CA LYS A 981 -24.82 23.25 -23.65
C LYS A 981 -24.12 23.88 -22.43
N VAL A 982 -24.50 25.10 -22.06
CA VAL A 982 -25.04 25.32 -20.71
C VAL A 982 -26.58 25.37 -20.89
N ALA A 983 -27.11 24.39 -21.63
CA ALA A 983 -28.23 23.55 -21.18
C ALA A 983 -27.74 22.25 -20.51
N ASP A 984 -26.47 22.23 -20.09
CA ASP A 984 -25.96 21.23 -19.18
C ASP A 984 -26.30 21.49 -17.69
N THR A 985 -26.05 22.65 -16.98
CA THR A 985 -26.01 22.65 -15.46
C THR A 985 -26.37 23.74 -14.24
N TYR A 986 -26.63 25.11 -14.13
CA TYR A 986 -27.46 26.01 -13.04
C TYR A 986 -29.12 26.40 -12.72
N GLU A 987 -30.48 26.11 -13.12
CA GLU A 987 -31.54 25.23 -14.03
C GLU A 987 -31.60 23.59 -14.68
N SER A 988 -30.87 22.30 -14.69
CA SER A 988 -29.56 21.37 -14.20
C SER A 988 -29.05 20.84 -12.74
N PHE A 989 -28.44 21.68 -11.85
CA PHE A 989 -28.00 21.78 -10.39
C PHE A 989 -28.93 21.68 -9.15
N ALA A 990 -29.41 22.84 -8.68
CA ALA A 990 -29.96 23.24 -7.39
C ALA A 990 -31.21 22.49 -6.95
N PHE A 991 -31.86 21.80 -7.86
CA PHE A 991 -32.99 20.97 -7.53
C PHE A 991 -32.55 19.87 -6.53
N ASN A 992 -31.28 19.45 -6.54
CA ASN A 992 -30.81 18.38 -5.64
C ASN A 992 -30.32 18.75 -4.23
N GLN A 993 -29.64 19.88 -3.99
CA GLN A 993 -29.21 20.22 -2.61
C GLN A 993 -30.31 20.99 -1.86
N GLY A 994 -31.54 20.49 -1.98
CA GLY A 994 -32.63 20.77 -1.05
C GLY A 994 -32.90 22.22 -0.71
N LEU A 995 -32.77 23.17 -1.66
CA LEU A 995 -32.94 24.60 -1.37
C LEU A 995 -34.42 25.04 -1.19
N LYS A 996 -35.19 24.23 -0.46
CA LYS A 996 -36.29 24.65 0.41
C LYS A 996 -36.28 23.81 1.70
N THR A 997 -36.34 24.52 2.83
CA THR A 997 -36.46 24.06 4.22
C THR A 997 -35.28 23.31 4.86
N ASP A 998 -35.04 23.63 6.14
CA ASP A 998 -33.91 23.22 6.99
C ASP A 998 -34.34 22.13 7.98
N THR A 999 -33.46 21.14 8.22
CA THR A 999 -33.31 20.52 9.54
C THR A 999 -31.86 20.06 9.78
N THR A 1000 -31.04 20.85 10.49
CA THR A 1000 -30.35 20.45 11.74
C THR A 1000 -29.30 21.49 12.17
N GLN A 1001 -29.55 22.19 13.29
CA GLN A 1001 -28.58 23.15 13.82
C GLN A 1001 -27.51 22.46 14.68
N GLY A 1002 -26.25 22.61 14.28
CA GLY A 1002 -25.08 22.37 15.13
C GLY A 1002 -24.68 23.62 15.91
N VAL A 1003 -24.23 23.45 17.17
CA VAL A 1003 -23.90 24.55 18.08
C VAL A 1003 -22.79 25.45 17.52
N SER A 1004 -23.01 26.76 17.52
CA SER A 1004 -22.02 27.75 17.07
C SER A 1004 -21.10 28.22 18.21
N PHE A 1005 -19.80 28.25 17.93
CA PHE A 1005 -18.79 28.79 18.84
C PHE A 1005 -18.21 30.09 18.26
N SER A 1006 -18.46 31.22 18.93
CA SER A 1006 -17.93 32.52 18.51
C SER A 1006 -16.55 32.79 19.12
N ALA A 1007 -15.54 33.03 18.29
CA ALA A 1007 -14.15 33.22 18.71
C ALA A 1007 -13.74 34.71 18.83
N LYS A 1008 -14.66 35.60 19.24
CA LYS A 1008 -14.39 37.05 19.34
C LYS A 1008 -14.68 37.72 20.68
N ASP A 1009 -15.58 37.18 21.49
CA ASP A 1009 -15.87 37.68 22.84
C ASP A 1009 -15.94 36.49 23.82
N GLY A 1010 -15.76 36.78 25.12
CA GLY A 1010 -15.54 35.75 26.16
C GLY A 1010 -16.57 34.62 26.13
N GLY A 1011 -16.09 33.39 25.90
CA GLY A 1011 -16.93 32.25 25.52
C GLY A 1011 -18.03 31.91 26.53
N ASN A 1012 -19.28 32.02 26.08
CA ASN A 1012 -20.47 31.55 26.78
C ASN A 1012 -21.40 30.85 25.78
N VAL A 1013 -22.10 29.80 26.21
CA VAL A 1013 -22.95 28.96 25.35
C VAL A 1013 -24.39 29.03 25.85
N THR A 1014 -25.32 29.37 24.96
CA THR A 1014 -26.75 29.45 25.28
C THR A 1014 -27.60 28.74 24.24
N LEU A 1015 -28.50 27.87 24.72
CA LEU A 1015 -29.44 27.05 23.94
C LEU A 1015 -30.88 27.43 24.34
N PRO A 1016 -31.77 27.79 23.40
CA PRO A 1016 -33.22 27.62 23.53
C PRO A 1016 -33.59 26.24 22.96
N GLU A 1017 -34.21 25.32 23.71
CA GLU A 1017 -35.60 25.31 24.17
C GLU A 1017 -36.65 25.18 23.05
N GLN A 1018 -37.05 23.91 22.85
CA GLN A 1018 -38.16 23.36 22.04
C GLN A 1018 -38.15 23.50 20.50
N LEU A 1019 -38.42 22.36 19.85
CA LEU A 1019 -38.78 22.21 18.44
C LEU A 1019 -40.29 21.92 18.34
N THR A 1020 -41.00 22.60 17.45
CA THR A 1020 -42.38 22.27 17.06
C THR A 1020 -42.58 22.41 15.55
N SER A 1021 -43.33 21.48 14.95
CA SER A 1021 -43.50 21.34 13.51
C SER A 1021 -44.56 22.26 12.89
N GLY A 1022 -44.45 22.51 11.58
CA GLY A 1022 -45.44 23.19 10.76
C GLY A 1022 -45.28 22.86 9.26
N PRO A 1023 -46.33 22.44 8.54
CA PRO A 1023 -46.22 21.98 7.14
C PRO A 1023 -46.49 23.08 6.10
N SER A 1024 -46.07 22.87 4.85
CA SER A 1024 -46.55 23.64 3.69
C SER A 1024 -46.53 22.83 2.39
N GLU A 1025 -47.66 22.78 1.68
CA GLU A 1025 -47.73 22.25 0.30
C GLU A 1025 -47.47 23.34 -0.76
N GLY A 1026 -47.11 22.91 -1.98
CA GLY A 1026 -47.46 23.65 -3.20
C GLY A 1026 -46.31 24.17 -4.08
N GLY A 1027 -46.30 23.77 -5.36
CA GLY A 1027 -45.44 24.33 -6.40
C GLY A 1027 -45.09 23.34 -7.51
N LYS A 1028 -45.89 23.29 -8.59
CA LYS A 1028 -45.72 22.30 -9.67
C LYS A 1028 -44.63 22.69 -10.68
N VAL A 1029 -43.97 21.68 -11.24
CA VAL A 1029 -42.73 21.74 -12.04
C VAL A 1029 -42.89 22.41 -13.43
N ASP A 1030 -44.11 22.58 -13.94
CA ASP A 1030 -44.41 23.12 -15.28
C ASP A 1030 -43.86 24.54 -15.56
N GLY A 1031 -43.69 25.35 -14.50
CA GLY A 1031 -43.21 26.73 -14.59
C GLY A 1031 -41.71 26.92 -14.80
N LEU A 1032 -40.88 25.90 -14.51
CA LEU A 1032 -39.43 25.93 -14.76
C LEU A 1032 -39.18 25.77 -16.26
N ALA A 1033 -39.72 24.68 -16.83
CA ALA A 1033 -39.43 24.20 -18.16
C ALA A 1033 -39.72 25.22 -19.29
N ARG A 1034 -40.97 25.68 -19.43
CA ARG A 1034 -41.37 26.54 -20.57
C ARG A 1034 -40.71 27.92 -20.50
N LYS A 1035 -40.37 28.37 -19.29
CA LYS A 1035 -39.77 29.68 -19.01
C LYS A 1035 -38.30 29.70 -19.40
N ALA A 1036 -37.61 28.60 -19.11
CA ALA A 1036 -36.25 28.33 -19.53
C ALA A 1036 -36.07 28.35 -21.07
N GLY A 1037 -36.91 27.59 -21.80
CA GLY A 1037 -36.86 27.52 -23.27
C GLY A 1037 -37.19 28.84 -23.98
N ASN A 1038 -38.05 29.69 -23.41
CA ASN A 1038 -38.31 31.03 -23.95
C ASN A 1038 -37.23 32.05 -23.55
N GLY A 1039 -36.74 32.01 -22.30
CA GLY A 1039 -35.75 32.97 -21.79
C GLY A 1039 -34.44 32.98 -22.58
N ILE A 1040 -33.98 31.80 -23.02
CA ILE A 1040 -32.88 31.67 -23.99
C ILE A 1040 -33.18 32.36 -25.30
N LYS A 1041 -34.37 32.09 -25.85
CA LYS A 1041 -34.72 32.52 -27.21
C LYS A 1041 -34.86 34.04 -27.28
N ASP A 1042 -35.48 34.64 -26.27
CA ASP A 1042 -35.65 36.10 -26.17
C ASP A 1042 -34.31 36.80 -25.90
N ALA A 1043 -33.46 36.25 -25.01
CA ALA A 1043 -32.13 36.83 -24.70
C ALA A 1043 -31.15 36.82 -25.90
N LEU A 1044 -31.35 35.92 -26.88
CA LEU A 1044 -30.46 35.75 -28.04
C LEU A 1044 -30.96 36.40 -29.34
N LEU A 1045 -32.24 36.77 -29.42
CA LEU A 1045 -32.88 37.25 -30.66
C LEU A 1045 -33.67 38.57 -30.50
N GLY A 1046 -33.91 39.06 -29.28
CA GLY A 1046 -34.97 40.04 -29.01
C GLY A 1046 -34.73 41.52 -29.32
N HIS A 1047 -33.56 41.97 -29.79
CA HIS A 1047 -33.25 43.41 -29.91
C HIS A 1047 -32.70 43.86 -31.28
N ASP A 1048 -33.63 44.30 -32.14
CA ASP A 1048 -33.38 44.94 -33.44
C ASP A 1048 -33.42 46.48 -33.33
N LYS A 1049 -32.41 47.09 -32.67
CA LYS A 1049 -32.19 48.55 -32.73
C LYS A 1049 -30.71 48.91 -32.84
N GLU A 1050 -30.44 49.92 -33.65
CA GLU A 1050 -29.09 50.36 -34.02
C GLU A 1050 -28.42 51.14 -32.87
N GLY A 1051 -27.13 50.86 -32.59
CA GLY A 1051 -26.26 51.77 -31.84
C GLY A 1051 -25.87 51.42 -30.40
N SER A 1052 -26.00 50.18 -29.91
CA SER A 1052 -25.60 49.81 -28.53
C SER A 1052 -24.88 48.45 -28.41
N SER A 1053 -23.86 48.38 -27.56
CA SER A 1053 -22.96 47.22 -27.37
C SER A 1053 -23.33 46.34 -26.16
N ILE A 1054 -23.61 45.05 -26.38
CA ILE A 1054 -23.99 44.06 -25.34
C ILE A 1054 -23.37 42.67 -25.65
N THR A 1055 -23.54 41.74 -24.71
CA THR A 1055 -22.75 40.51 -24.49
C THR A 1055 -23.66 39.39 -23.91
N PRO A 1056 -23.57 38.10 -24.34
CA PRO A 1056 -24.33 36.97 -23.71
C PRO A 1056 -23.57 36.03 -22.72
N SER A 1057 -24.26 35.28 -21.84
CA SER A 1057 -23.88 34.11 -20.97
C SER A 1057 -25.09 33.16 -20.73
N LEU A 1058 -24.98 32.14 -19.84
CA LEU A 1058 -25.99 31.08 -19.68
C LEU A 1058 -25.77 30.13 -18.47
N ASP A 1059 -26.84 29.64 -17.81
CA ASP A 1059 -26.85 28.99 -16.48
C ASP A 1059 -28.06 28.03 -16.21
N LEU A 1060 -27.97 26.73 -15.82
CA LEU A 1060 -29.13 25.79 -15.51
C LEU A 1060 -29.09 24.34 -14.63
N ALA A 1061 -29.35 23.84 -13.22
CA ALA A 1061 -30.60 23.34 -12.15
C ALA A 1061 -31.29 21.85 -11.79
N VAL A 1062 -31.91 20.95 -12.65
CA VAL A 1062 -32.22 19.43 -12.69
C VAL A 1062 -31.90 18.52 -11.47
N LYS A 1063 -32.61 17.38 -11.45
CA LYS A 1063 -32.52 16.17 -10.61
C LYS A 1063 -32.82 16.45 -9.15
N HIS A 1064 -33.53 15.53 -8.53
CA HIS A 1064 -33.76 15.45 -7.09
C HIS A 1064 -34.52 14.14 -6.93
N SER A 1065 -33.92 13.21 -6.22
CA SER A 1065 -34.58 12.01 -5.73
C SER A 1065 -34.58 12.15 -4.21
N ALA A 1066 -35.76 12.03 -3.61
CA ALA A 1066 -35.95 11.79 -2.19
C ALA A 1066 -36.73 10.49 -2.10
N SER A 1067 -36.16 9.49 -1.43
CA SER A 1067 -36.78 8.18 -1.28
C SER A 1067 -36.49 7.68 0.12
N ASP A 1068 -37.50 7.77 0.99
CA ASP A 1068 -37.50 7.23 2.35
C ASP A 1068 -38.46 6.03 2.35
N PHE A 1069 -37.97 4.87 1.92
CA PHE A 1069 -38.77 3.71 1.51
C PHE A 1069 -38.34 2.44 2.23
N VAL A 1070 -39.30 1.62 2.68
CA VAL A 1070 -39.01 0.32 3.29
C VAL A 1070 -38.81 -0.70 2.16
N LYS A 1071 -37.57 -1.15 1.95
CA LYS A 1071 -37.27 -2.21 0.96
C LYS A 1071 -37.60 -3.61 1.47
N THR A 1072 -37.53 -3.84 2.78
CA THR A 1072 -37.84 -5.14 3.41
C THR A 1072 -38.64 -4.90 4.68
N GLU A 1073 -39.94 -5.27 4.67
CA GLU A 1073 -40.78 -5.20 5.87
C GLU A 1073 -40.19 -6.06 7.00
N SER A 1074 -40.17 -5.54 8.23
CA SER A 1074 -39.90 -6.31 9.44
C SER A 1074 -41.14 -7.09 9.87
N GLY A 1075 -40.94 -8.21 10.56
CA GLY A 1075 -42.08 -9.04 10.98
C GLY A 1075 -41.73 -10.40 11.55
N ILE A 1076 -42.74 -11.05 12.12
CA ILE A 1076 -42.68 -12.39 12.68
C ILE A 1076 -43.68 -13.26 11.91
N SER A 1077 -43.23 -14.39 11.38
CA SER A 1077 -44.05 -15.30 10.57
C SER A 1077 -43.93 -16.74 11.06
N GLY A 1078 -45.07 -17.43 11.23
CA GLY A 1078 -45.13 -18.79 11.76
C GLY A 1078 -46.18 -19.63 11.03
N LYS A 1079 -45.81 -20.73 10.35
CA LYS A 1079 -46.80 -21.51 9.57
C LYS A 1079 -47.93 -22.12 10.42
N GLN A 1080 -47.58 -22.69 11.58
CA GLN A 1080 -48.41 -23.46 12.50
C GLN A 1080 -48.94 -22.62 13.69
N GLY A 1081 -48.38 -21.44 13.93
CA GLY A 1081 -48.86 -20.50 14.94
C GLY A 1081 -47.78 -19.56 15.49
N ILE A 1082 -48.22 -18.51 16.20
CA ILE A 1082 -47.38 -17.59 16.97
C ILE A 1082 -48.02 -17.42 18.35
N THR A 1083 -47.27 -17.62 19.44
CA THR A 1083 -47.81 -17.55 20.82
C THR A 1083 -46.77 -16.96 21.78
N LEU A 1084 -46.80 -15.65 21.94
CA LEU A 1084 -45.92 -14.89 22.85
C LEU A 1084 -46.73 -14.38 24.04
N ASP A 1085 -46.31 -14.78 25.24
CA ASP A 1085 -46.83 -14.32 26.53
C ASP A 1085 -46.21 -12.95 26.84
N VAL A 1086 -46.81 -11.89 26.27
CA VAL A 1086 -46.35 -10.49 26.37
C VAL A 1086 -47.03 -9.81 27.57
N ALA A 1087 -46.24 -9.37 28.54
CA ALA A 1087 -46.73 -8.71 29.75
C ALA A 1087 -47.02 -7.21 29.57
N GLY A 1088 -46.32 -6.55 28.63
CA GLY A 1088 -46.58 -5.19 28.18
C GLY A 1088 -47.50 -5.15 26.94
N LYS A 1089 -47.11 -4.37 25.93
CA LYS A 1089 -47.81 -4.23 24.66
C LYS A 1089 -47.01 -4.77 23.47
N SER A 1090 -47.71 -5.20 22.43
CA SER A 1090 -47.17 -5.48 21.10
C SER A 1090 -47.32 -4.27 20.18
N VAL A 1091 -46.25 -3.48 20.03
CA VAL A 1091 -46.20 -2.28 19.19
C VAL A 1091 -45.68 -2.64 17.79
N LEU A 1092 -46.53 -2.49 16.77
CA LEU A 1092 -46.23 -2.90 15.39
C LEU A 1092 -46.22 -1.69 14.45
N THR A 1093 -45.03 -1.19 14.12
CA THR A 1093 -44.87 0.02 13.27
C THR A 1093 -44.42 -0.37 11.86
N GLY A 1094 -45.38 -0.41 10.92
CA GLY A 1094 -45.15 -0.86 9.56
C GLY A 1094 -44.60 -2.29 9.47
N ALA A 1095 -44.99 -3.15 10.42
CA ALA A 1095 -44.46 -4.49 10.58
C ALA A 1095 -45.59 -5.49 10.85
N LYS A 1096 -45.44 -6.73 10.37
CA LYS A 1096 -46.52 -7.73 10.38
C LYS A 1096 -46.19 -8.94 11.24
N VAL A 1097 -47.15 -9.39 12.05
CA VAL A 1097 -47.09 -10.65 12.79
C VAL A 1097 -48.13 -11.59 12.20
N ALA A 1098 -47.70 -12.64 11.50
CA ALA A 1098 -48.55 -13.40 10.60
C ALA A 1098 -48.43 -14.93 10.76
N SER A 1099 -49.56 -15.63 10.79
CA SER A 1099 -49.62 -17.08 10.67
C SER A 1099 -50.52 -17.52 9.53
N SER A 1100 -50.06 -18.52 8.76
CA SER A 1100 -50.76 -19.00 7.56
C SER A 1100 -51.78 -20.11 7.83
N ALA A 1101 -51.63 -20.85 8.94
CA ALA A 1101 -52.51 -21.97 9.30
C ALA A 1101 -52.69 -22.17 10.82
N GLY A 1102 -52.30 -21.19 11.64
CA GLY A 1102 -52.45 -21.22 13.09
C GLY A 1102 -52.89 -19.89 13.68
N LYS A 1103 -53.16 -19.91 14.99
CA LYS A 1103 -53.49 -18.71 15.75
C LYS A 1103 -52.24 -17.81 15.91
N VAL A 1104 -52.42 -16.50 15.85
CA VAL A 1104 -51.49 -15.52 16.44
C VAL A 1104 -52.01 -15.05 17.79
N ASP A 1105 -51.16 -15.12 18.81
CA ASP A 1105 -51.41 -14.59 20.16
C ASP A 1105 -50.16 -13.85 20.66
N ILE A 1106 -50.30 -12.56 20.95
CA ILE A 1106 -49.20 -11.64 21.31
C ILE A 1106 -49.65 -10.54 22.32
N GLY A 1107 -50.68 -10.80 23.12
CA GLY A 1107 -51.20 -9.82 24.09
C GLY A 1107 -51.90 -8.61 23.44
N GLN A 1108 -51.82 -7.44 24.10
CA GLN A 1108 -52.44 -6.19 23.61
C GLN A 1108 -51.65 -5.61 22.44
N VAL A 1109 -52.31 -5.36 21.30
CA VAL A 1109 -51.65 -4.85 20.07
C VAL A 1109 -51.91 -3.36 19.87
N GLU A 1110 -50.86 -2.59 19.62
CA GLU A 1110 -50.92 -1.22 19.11
C GLU A 1110 -50.25 -1.17 17.73
N ALA A 1111 -51.07 -1.02 16.69
CA ALA A 1111 -50.63 -1.03 15.30
C ALA A 1111 -50.49 0.39 14.75
N HIS A 1112 -49.37 0.66 14.08
CA HIS A 1112 -49.06 1.94 13.46
C HIS A 1112 -48.66 1.76 12.00
N GLN A 1113 -49.13 2.65 11.14
CA GLN A 1113 -48.70 2.71 9.74
C GLN A 1113 -47.32 3.36 9.64
N LEU A 1114 -46.45 2.78 8.81
CA LEU A 1114 -45.22 3.43 8.38
C LEU A 1114 -45.40 3.93 6.95
N ASN A 1115 -45.20 5.23 6.74
CA ASN A 1115 -45.45 5.90 5.46
C ASN A 1115 -44.13 6.33 4.82
N GLY A 1116 -43.71 5.62 3.79
CA GLY A 1116 -42.62 6.01 2.90
C GLY A 1116 -43.08 6.86 1.72
N GLN A 1117 -42.18 7.70 1.21
CA GLN A 1117 -42.41 8.54 0.03
C GLN A 1117 -41.20 8.48 -0.89
N GLU A 1118 -41.44 8.27 -2.19
CA GLU A 1118 -40.45 8.34 -3.26
C GLU A 1118 -40.87 9.45 -4.23
N TYR A 1119 -40.19 10.59 -4.14
CA TYR A 1119 -40.35 11.74 -5.01
C TYR A 1119 -39.10 11.91 -5.87
N SER A 1120 -39.23 11.71 -7.18
CA SER A 1120 -38.13 11.94 -8.12
C SER A 1120 -38.56 12.84 -9.27
N VAL A 1121 -37.81 13.93 -9.47
CA VAL A 1121 -38.04 14.91 -10.53
C VAL A 1121 -36.70 15.30 -11.18
N SER A 1122 -36.74 15.78 -12.42
CA SER A 1122 -35.54 16.19 -13.18
C SER A 1122 -35.89 17.12 -14.36
N VAL A 1123 -35.38 18.38 -14.41
CA VAL A 1123 -35.62 19.39 -15.50
C VAL A 1123 -34.51 20.44 -15.70
N GLY A 1124 -34.17 20.76 -16.96
CA GLY A 1124 -33.11 21.68 -17.44
C GLY A 1124 -33.53 23.11 -17.88
N ILE A 1125 -32.53 24.02 -18.06
CA ILE A 1125 -32.38 25.23 -18.96
C ILE A 1125 -32.44 26.71 -18.33
N ASN A 1126 -31.54 27.69 -18.68
CA ASN A 1126 -31.60 29.19 -18.39
C ASN A 1126 -30.39 30.02 -18.96
N ALA A 1127 -30.54 31.34 -19.27
CA ALA A 1127 -29.60 32.27 -19.97
C ALA A 1127 -29.21 33.60 -19.28
N SER A 1128 -28.02 34.17 -19.60
CA SER A 1128 -27.47 35.44 -19.03
C SER A 1128 -26.55 36.26 -19.99
N THR A 1129 -25.58 37.09 -19.53
CA THR A 1129 -24.81 38.09 -20.36
C THR A 1129 -23.23 38.34 -20.28
N SER A 1130 -22.30 37.56 -19.66
CA SER A 1130 -20.81 37.86 -19.65
C SER A 1130 -19.87 36.72 -19.09
N PRO A 1131 -18.51 36.71 -19.15
CA PRO A 1131 -17.74 36.75 -20.39
C PRO A 1131 -16.54 35.79 -20.60
N ALA A 1132 -15.86 35.28 -19.55
CA ALA A 1132 -14.53 34.60 -19.56
C ALA A 1132 -14.46 33.16 -18.94
N ALA A 1133 -14.06 32.09 -19.69
CA ALA A 1133 -13.88 30.64 -19.37
C ALA A 1133 -14.04 29.59 -20.53
N VAL A 1134 -13.16 28.56 -20.68
CA VAL A 1134 -13.46 27.26 -21.40
C VAL A 1134 -12.59 26.00 -20.98
N ILE A 1135 -12.56 25.48 -19.73
CA ILE A 1135 -11.58 24.41 -19.27
C ILE A 1135 -12.13 23.39 -18.23
N SER A 1136 -11.67 22.14 -18.35
CA SER A 1136 -12.00 20.91 -17.60
C SER A 1136 -11.24 20.63 -16.29
N ASN A 1137 -11.87 19.98 -15.29
CA ASN A 1137 -11.24 18.88 -14.52
C ASN A 1137 -12.19 18.14 -13.56
N ALA A 1138 -12.22 16.79 -13.63
CA ALA A 1138 -12.97 15.83 -12.80
C ALA A 1138 -14.47 15.58 -13.16
N ILE A 1139 -15.20 14.92 -12.25
CA ILE A 1139 -16.19 13.85 -12.52
C ILE A 1139 -15.60 12.71 -13.36
N ASP A 1140 -14.99 11.76 -12.68
CA ASP A 1140 -15.51 10.40 -12.82
C ASP A 1140 -16.77 10.22 -11.93
N LYS A 1141 -17.62 9.26 -12.34
CA LYS A 1141 -18.98 8.97 -11.85
C LYS A 1141 -20.07 10.02 -12.17
N ILE A 1142 -20.75 9.83 -13.30
CA ILE A 1142 -22.21 9.63 -13.42
C ILE A 1142 -22.48 9.05 -14.83
N GLY A 1143 -23.52 8.22 -14.99
CA GLY A 1143 -23.81 7.54 -16.25
C GLY A 1143 -24.54 8.41 -17.28
N SER A 1144 -24.15 8.24 -18.55
CA SER A 1144 -24.87 8.58 -19.80
C SER A 1144 -25.29 10.03 -20.13
N SER A 1145 -24.75 10.51 -21.26
CA SER A 1145 -25.36 11.37 -22.31
C SER A 1145 -25.94 12.78 -22.01
N THR A 1146 -25.25 13.79 -22.56
CA THR A 1146 -25.72 15.13 -22.98
C THR A 1146 -26.62 15.06 -24.23
N THR A 1147 -27.51 16.00 -24.61
CA THR A 1147 -28.04 17.26 -24.02
C THR A 1147 -29.31 17.66 -24.80
N PRO A 1148 -30.47 17.89 -24.16
CA PRO A 1148 -31.66 18.49 -24.80
C PRO A 1148 -32.13 19.80 -24.12
N LEU A 1149 -32.65 20.79 -24.86
CA LEU A 1149 -33.18 22.06 -24.30
C LEU A 1149 -34.51 21.95 -23.50
N LEU A 1150 -34.83 20.76 -22.96
CA LEU A 1150 -35.82 20.46 -21.90
C LEU A 1150 -35.99 18.94 -21.76
N GLN A 1151 -36.18 18.46 -20.54
CA GLN A 1151 -36.74 17.13 -20.27
C GLN A 1151 -37.38 17.15 -18.88
N VAL A 1152 -38.68 16.84 -18.74
CA VAL A 1152 -39.38 16.85 -17.44
C VAL A 1152 -39.75 15.43 -17.03
N GLY A 1153 -39.09 14.90 -16.00
CA GLY A 1153 -39.53 13.70 -15.27
C GLY A 1153 -40.23 14.09 -13.97
N VAL A 1154 -41.34 13.40 -13.63
CA VAL A 1154 -41.99 13.46 -12.32
C VAL A 1154 -42.51 12.08 -11.94
N THR A 1155 -41.94 11.48 -10.89
CA THR A 1155 -42.49 10.29 -10.23
C THR A 1155 -42.80 10.63 -8.78
N ASN A 1156 -43.98 10.25 -8.32
CA ASN A 1156 -44.35 10.27 -6.91
C ASN A 1156 -44.98 8.90 -6.58
N LYS A 1157 -44.42 8.18 -5.61
CA LYS A 1157 -45.01 6.97 -5.03
C LYS A 1157 -45.08 7.13 -3.51
N ALA A 1158 -46.27 6.96 -2.95
CA ALA A 1158 -46.44 6.69 -1.53
C ALA A 1158 -46.35 5.18 -1.27
N GLN A 1159 -45.73 4.79 -0.16
CA GLN A 1159 -45.72 3.43 0.37
C GLN A 1159 -46.24 3.47 1.81
N THR A 1160 -47.54 3.22 1.99
CA THR A 1160 -48.08 2.91 3.32
C THR A 1160 -47.88 1.43 3.57
N ILE A 1161 -47.17 1.08 4.64
CA ILE A 1161 -47.15 -0.27 5.19
C ILE A 1161 -47.92 -0.25 6.49
N ASP A 1162 -49.02 -1.00 6.52
CA ASP A 1162 -49.79 -1.24 7.72
C ASP A 1162 -49.01 -2.15 8.68
N GLY A 1163 -48.83 -1.70 9.93
CA GLY A 1163 -48.60 -2.61 11.04
C GLY A 1163 -49.84 -3.45 11.28
N GLY A 1164 -49.68 -4.74 11.57
CA GLY A 1164 -50.87 -5.60 11.73
C GLY A 1164 -50.61 -7.06 12.11
N VAL A 1165 -51.68 -7.69 12.59
CA VAL A 1165 -51.72 -9.13 12.93
C VAL A 1165 -52.57 -9.86 11.89
N ILE A 1166 -52.04 -10.96 11.37
CA ILE A 1166 -52.75 -11.87 10.46
C ILE A 1166 -52.79 -13.25 11.10
N SER A 1167 -53.96 -13.67 11.58
CA SER A 1167 -54.19 -14.99 12.17
C SER A 1167 -55.06 -15.83 11.24
N ALA A 1168 -54.83 -17.14 11.18
CA ALA A 1168 -55.89 -18.06 10.79
C ALA A 1168 -57.00 -18.02 11.87
N GLN A 1169 -58.24 -18.34 11.47
CA GLN A 1169 -59.38 -18.52 12.38
C GLN A 1169 -59.51 -20.00 12.77
#